data_AF-A0A074RKV5-F1
#
_entry.id   AF-A0A074RKV5-F1
#
_cell.length_a   1.000
_cell.length_b   1.000
_cell.length_c   1.000
_cell.angle_alpha   90.00
_cell.angle_beta   90.00
_cell.angle_gamma   90.00
#
_symmetry.space_group_name_H-M   'P 1'
#
loop_
_entity.id
_entity.type
_entity.pdbx_description
1 polymer ?
#
loop_
_entity_poly.entity_id
_entity_poly.type
_entity_poly.pdbx_seq_one_letter_code
_entity_poly.pdbx_strand_id
1 'polypeptide(L)'
;MLDDVASGLVSKFLEKYYDGDESKVPTVDYIGAPPASEPVGIVEKYGIQIEETEAGAKLTLGQSLPPVSAWMRAALTSINVVQGGSYVDNPLKRIFAPRRGQVVSIQLENGQPSHITVTGAARSHDVHDSSFKAVELTFDPSSSHISLTIFEERTGSSIPLQLAFDYKPSMGYAPIHEVSEGRNWRIKEFYWKLWFGDNEALPEIDIRDTFVGPEVTITSEAVERFCAVVGNQAEQFKSARYERVQAPMDFAIVTGWQAIMRSIFPKTVDGDLLKLVHLSNGFKMVEGATPFLVGDVCKAEAHIGSVINSDSGKTVKVTGFVLRDGKLVIEVTSSFLYRGNFTDYQNTFEIVEEPEYVVKVGSAVDVGVLCSKEWFKWDNDSEPLGPGTTLIFKVKSEYRYKAKATYSSVAVEGSAYTRNQLKELVKVATVSYSTGHAHGNLVISYLSRHGEVQGDVKNLDGNGYTLTSSAVSSSFIAPATNKPYSKISGDFNPIHINPYFSDYAVLPGTITHGMWSSAATRKYVENVVAQGKPERVLQYDVSFVGMVLPGDELTVKLTHYGMRDGNLAIKVETSNQRGERVLSGTAEVAQVPTAYVFTGQGSQEPGMGMELYNNSPAARAVWEAADAHLLAVYGISIVDIVKNNPKEKTIHFGGIKGQAIRQRYMAMSYGTTDKDGNVKTLPLFADIHVRTPQYTFSHPNGLLFATQFAQIALVVTEKAAFEDMKSKGLVQKDCALAGLSLGEYSALASIADVLAISALVDVVFYRGITMQRAVERDEHNRSNYAMCAVNPSRIGKSFNDAALREVVDSISHETNLLLEIVNYNVEGQQYVCAGELLALETLTNVLNYLKIKKIDIQQLTEQFTVEQVKEMLRDMITNCLEKVKEKQKAEGHIKFGRGFAIIPLPGIDVLFHSRYLWAGVMPFRAYLSKKINPLHLNPDLLIDKYIPNLIAKPFAVTKEYAQIIYDQTSSPRLDKVLTNWDQDNWGSDEQQQKLAYTILVELLAYQFASPVRWIQTQDLLFANYTFERLVELGPGPTLTGMATRTLKAKYEAGDGAVSRVRQILCHAKNPKEIYYQFEDETVDAPTQTVVETPTPAAASAPVAAPRCCRTCSACRWSCCYYPR
;
A
#
# COMPACT_ATOMS: atom_id res chain seq x y z
N MET A 1 75.56 -7.71 -2.76
CA MET A 1 75.62 -8.34 -4.10
C MET A 1 75.14 -7.41 -5.20
N LEU A 2 73.86 -7.02 -5.25
CA LEU A 2 73.38 -6.07 -6.27
C LEU A 2 74.01 -4.68 -6.09
N ASP A 3 74.17 -4.24 -4.84
CA ASP A 3 74.83 -2.97 -4.52
C ASP A 3 76.30 -2.96 -4.94
N ASP A 4 77.04 -4.06 -4.73
CA ASP A 4 78.46 -4.15 -5.12
C ASP A 4 78.64 -4.05 -6.64
N VAL A 5 77.72 -4.65 -7.41
CA VAL A 5 77.70 -4.55 -8.88
C VAL A 5 77.35 -3.13 -9.31
N ALA A 6 76.34 -2.51 -8.68
CA ALA A 6 75.93 -1.15 -8.98
C ALA A 6 77.05 -0.14 -8.67
N SER A 7 77.66 -0.20 -7.49
CA SER A 7 78.79 0.64 -7.12
C SER A 7 79.99 0.44 -8.06
N GLY A 8 80.31 -0.80 -8.42
CA GLY A 8 81.38 -1.08 -9.38
C GLY A 8 81.12 -0.54 -10.79
N LEU A 9 79.85 -0.51 -11.23
CA LEU A 9 79.45 0.11 -12.49
C LEU A 9 79.51 1.63 -12.42
N VAL A 10 79.03 2.24 -11.32
CA VAL A 10 79.07 3.68 -11.08
C VAL A 10 80.51 4.19 -11.13
N SER A 11 81.46 3.56 -10.43
CA SER A 11 82.87 3.96 -10.45
C SER A 11 83.46 3.95 -11.87
N LYS A 12 83.20 2.88 -12.65
CA LYS A 12 83.67 2.79 -14.05
C LYS A 12 83.00 3.80 -14.97
N PHE A 13 81.72 4.11 -14.73
CA PHE A 13 80.97 5.09 -15.51
C PHE A 13 81.48 6.51 -15.24
N LEU A 14 81.77 6.81 -13.97
CA LEU A 14 82.34 8.08 -13.53
C LEU A 14 83.73 8.31 -14.13
N GLU A 15 84.62 7.33 -14.07
CA GLU A 15 85.95 7.40 -14.69
C GLU A 15 85.87 7.61 -16.21
N LYS A 16 84.96 6.92 -16.90
CA LYS A 16 84.89 6.91 -18.36
C LYS A 16 84.21 8.13 -18.97
N TYR A 17 83.14 8.65 -18.35
CA TYR A 17 82.30 9.69 -18.93
C TYR A 17 82.38 11.04 -18.20
N TYR A 18 82.97 11.08 -17.00
CA TYR A 18 83.05 12.29 -16.17
C TYR A 18 84.47 12.53 -15.62
N ASP A 19 85.50 11.87 -16.16
CA ASP A 19 86.91 11.98 -15.73
C ASP A 19 87.14 11.66 -14.24
N GLY A 20 86.28 10.83 -13.64
CA GLY A 20 86.33 10.54 -12.20
C GLY A 20 85.80 11.67 -11.29
N ASP A 21 85.26 12.75 -11.88
CA ASP A 21 84.76 13.92 -11.16
C ASP A 21 83.23 13.86 -10.99
N GLU A 22 82.79 13.54 -9.78
CA GLU A 22 81.37 13.44 -9.42
C GLU A 22 80.62 14.77 -9.58
N SER A 23 81.30 15.92 -9.49
CA SER A 23 80.65 17.23 -9.64
C SER A 23 80.16 17.51 -11.06
N LYS A 24 80.65 16.77 -12.06
CA LYS A 24 80.20 16.84 -13.45
C LYS A 24 78.96 16.00 -13.73
N VAL A 25 78.52 15.16 -12.79
CA VAL A 25 77.33 14.34 -12.95
C VAL A 25 76.09 15.24 -12.83
N PRO A 26 75.19 15.26 -13.83
CA PRO A 26 73.98 16.06 -13.76
C PRO A 26 73.12 15.67 -12.55
N THR A 27 72.82 16.64 -11.70
CA THR A 27 71.94 16.45 -10.55
C THR A 27 70.49 16.71 -10.95
N VAL A 28 69.61 15.78 -10.57
CA VAL A 28 68.15 15.94 -10.68
C VAL A 28 67.54 15.63 -9.33
N ASP A 29 66.40 16.25 -9.01
CA ASP A 29 65.74 16.02 -7.73
C ASP A 29 65.24 14.58 -7.59
N TYR A 30 64.74 13.95 -8.67
CA TYR A 30 64.34 12.55 -8.66
C TYR A 30 64.58 11.88 -10.02
N ILE A 31 64.83 10.56 -10.00
CA ILE A 31 65.01 9.74 -11.20
C ILE A 31 63.65 9.16 -11.60
N GLY A 32 63.11 9.59 -12.75
CA GLY A 32 61.82 9.14 -13.27
C GLY A 32 61.72 9.32 -14.79
N ALA A 33 60.51 9.16 -15.35
CA ALA A 33 60.26 9.36 -16.77
C ALA A 33 60.81 10.73 -17.21
N PRO A 34 61.58 10.83 -18.32
CA PRO A 34 62.23 12.07 -18.71
C PRO A 34 61.20 13.19 -18.90
N PRO A 35 61.52 14.43 -18.51
CA PRO A 35 60.64 15.56 -18.82
C PRO A 35 60.46 15.62 -20.33
N ALA A 36 59.24 15.84 -20.81
CA ALA A 36 59.03 16.12 -22.22
C ALA A 36 59.91 17.32 -22.60
N SER A 37 60.74 17.19 -23.64
CA SER A 37 61.69 18.23 -24.05
C SER A 37 61.00 19.59 -24.14
N GLU A 38 61.49 20.58 -23.39
CA GLU A 38 60.94 21.94 -23.38
C GLU A 38 61.02 22.54 -24.78
N PRO A 39 59.88 22.86 -25.44
CA PRO A 39 59.93 23.61 -26.67
C PRO A 39 60.08 25.09 -26.32
N VAL A 40 61.02 25.77 -26.97
CA VAL A 40 60.98 27.23 -27.12
C VAL A 40 59.57 27.62 -27.58
N GLY A 41 58.85 28.44 -26.81
CA GLY A 41 57.46 28.83 -27.09
C GLY A 41 56.37 28.14 -26.24
N ILE A 42 56.65 27.73 -24.99
CA ILE A 42 55.65 27.18 -24.04
C ILE A 42 54.35 28.01 -23.97
N VAL A 43 54.48 29.34 -24.02
CA VAL A 43 53.36 30.29 -23.96
C VAL A 43 52.41 30.13 -25.15
N GLU A 44 52.97 30.01 -26.36
CA GLU A 44 52.21 29.88 -27.61
C GLU A 44 51.62 28.48 -27.80
N LYS A 45 52.35 27.42 -27.40
CA LYS A 45 51.90 26.02 -27.52
C LYS A 45 50.68 25.70 -26.66
N TYR A 46 50.57 26.30 -25.47
CA TYR A 46 49.50 26.03 -24.50
C TYR A 46 48.47 27.16 -24.40
N GLY A 47 48.55 28.17 -25.27
CA GLY A 47 47.63 29.32 -25.30
C GLY A 47 47.61 30.12 -24.00
N ILE A 48 48.75 30.23 -23.33
CA ILE A 48 48.85 30.84 -21.99
C ILE A 48 48.99 32.36 -22.16
N GLN A 49 48.16 33.15 -21.49
CA GLN A 49 48.42 34.59 -21.32
C GLN A 49 49.16 34.81 -19.99
N ILE A 50 50.38 35.31 -20.07
CA ILE A 50 51.20 35.63 -18.91
C ILE A 50 51.07 37.13 -18.63
N GLU A 51 50.59 37.48 -17.45
CA GLU A 51 50.60 38.84 -16.92
C GLU A 51 51.65 38.89 -15.80
N GLU A 52 52.75 39.60 -16.03
CA GLU A 52 53.79 39.82 -15.03
C GLU A 52 53.32 40.85 -14.00
N THR A 53 53.52 40.55 -12.71
CA THR A 53 53.17 41.42 -11.58
C THR A 53 54.39 41.62 -10.69
N GLU A 54 54.46 42.69 -9.90
CA GLU A 54 55.59 42.98 -9.00
C GLU A 54 55.85 41.86 -7.95
N ALA A 55 54.89 40.95 -7.74
CA ALA A 55 54.96 39.84 -6.79
C ALA A 55 54.97 38.43 -7.44
N GLY A 56 55.05 38.32 -8.78
CA GLY A 56 55.07 37.02 -9.48
C GLY A 56 54.44 37.03 -10.88
N ALA A 57 53.98 35.87 -11.36
CA ALA A 57 53.38 35.71 -12.69
C ALA A 57 51.96 35.12 -12.64
N LYS A 58 51.01 35.77 -13.31
CA LYS A 58 49.62 35.29 -13.45
C LYS A 58 49.46 34.60 -14.81
N LEU A 59 48.98 33.36 -14.81
CA LEU A 59 48.85 32.54 -16.02
C LEU A 59 47.36 32.29 -16.33
N THR A 60 46.84 32.88 -17.40
CA THR A 60 45.50 32.50 -17.92
C THR A 60 45.69 31.36 -18.90
N LEU A 61 45.20 30.16 -18.56
CA LEU A 61 45.50 28.92 -19.28
C LEU A 61 44.61 28.71 -20.51
N GLY A 62 45.20 28.17 -21.58
CA GLY A 62 44.49 27.60 -22.73
C GLY A 62 44.38 26.06 -22.71
N GLN A 63 45.44 25.33 -22.31
CA GLN A 63 45.48 23.85 -22.42
C GLN A 63 46.12 23.01 -21.29
N SER A 64 47.11 23.47 -20.51
CA SER A 64 47.63 22.77 -19.30
C SER A 64 48.66 23.63 -18.56
N LEU A 65 48.83 23.43 -17.24
CA LEU A 65 49.83 24.16 -16.44
C LEU A 65 51.24 23.59 -16.70
N PRO A 66 52.22 24.38 -17.16
CA PRO A 66 53.58 23.90 -17.36
C PRO A 66 54.24 23.58 -16.00
N PRO A 67 54.95 22.45 -15.86
CA PRO A 67 55.68 22.15 -14.63
C PRO A 67 56.92 23.04 -14.53
N VAL A 68 56.97 23.92 -13.51
CA VAL A 68 58.04 24.94 -13.36
C VAL A 68 59.12 24.52 -12.35
N SER A 69 58.85 23.55 -11.47
CA SER A 69 59.79 22.99 -10.49
C SER A 69 59.65 21.45 -10.38
N ALA A 70 60.61 20.77 -9.74
CA ALA A 70 60.58 19.32 -9.65
C ALA A 70 59.44 18.76 -8.79
N TRP A 71 59.12 19.40 -7.66
CA TRP A 71 57.97 19.00 -6.83
C TRP A 71 56.65 19.23 -7.58
N MET A 72 56.53 20.33 -8.32
CA MET A 72 55.35 20.66 -9.11
C MET A 72 55.20 19.70 -10.30
N ARG A 73 56.32 19.35 -10.94
CA ARG A 73 56.37 18.29 -11.96
C ARG A 73 55.88 16.98 -11.38
N ALA A 74 56.41 16.57 -10.23
CA ALA A 74 55.98 15.35 -9.54
C ALA A 74 54.46 15.40 -9.22
N ALA A 75 53.97 16.50 -8.66
CA ALA A 75 52.57 16.69 -8.31
C ALA A 75 51.62 16.63 -9.52
N LEU A 76 51.98 17.22 -10.66
CA LEU A 76 51.07 17.36 -11.81
C LEU A 76 51.22 16.27 -12.86
N THR A 77 52.38 15.62 -12.94
CA THR A 77 52.69 14.66 -14.03
C THR A 77 52.77 13.20 -13.57
N SER A 78 52.98 12.92 -12.28
CA SER A 78 52.99 11.55 -11.78
C SER A 78 51.68 10.85 -12.10
N ILE A 79 51.76 9.59 -12.53
CA ILE A 79 50.57 8.78 -12.85
C ILE A 79 49.84 8.44 -11.55
N ASN A 80 50.60 8.05 -10.54
CA ASN A 80 50.08 7.57 -9.25
C ASN A 80 50.59 8.42 -8.09
N VAL A 81 49.79 8.47 -7.03
CA VAL A 81 50.16 8.93 -5.69
C VAL A 81 50.14 7.71 -4.77
N VAL A 82 51.05 7.66 -3.80
CA VAL A 82 51.04 6.63 -2.76
C VAL A 82 50.07 7.07 -1.65
N GLN A 83 49.04 6.27 -1.38
CA GLN A 83 48.11 6.49 -0.27
C GLN A 83 48.18 5.28 0.66
N GLY A 84 48.75 5.47 1.85
CA GLY A 84 49.08 4.36 2.76
C GLY A 84 50.08 3.40 2.12
N GLY A 85 49.65 2.16 1.86
CA GLY A 85 50.44 1.12 1.19
C GLY A 85 50.06 0.89 -0.28
N SER A 86 49.16 1.69 -0.84
CA SER A 86 48.57 1.49 -2.18
C SER A 86 48.95 2.60 -3.15
N TYR A 87 48.94 2.29 -4.45
CA TYR A 87 49.00 3.29 -5.52
C TYR A 87 47.58 3.67 -5.92
N VAL A 88 47.29 4.97 -5.93
CA VAL A 88 46.03 5.54 -6.43
C VAL A 88 46.31 6.50 -7.58
N ASP A 89 45.35 6.67 -8.47
CA ASP A 89 45.43 7.66 -9.54
C ASP A 89 45.70 9.04 -8.95
N ASN A 90 46.58 9.81 -9.57
CA ASN A 90 46.98 11.12 -9.07
C ASN A 90 45.80 12.13 -9.07
N PRO A 91 45.27 12.54 -7.90
CA PRO A 91 44.13 13.44 -7.83
C PRO A 91 44.50 14.88 -8.23
N LEU A 92 45.75 15.29 -8.01
CA LEU A 92 46.22 16.64 -8.35
C LEU A 92 46.15 16.86 -9.86
N LYS A 93 46.57 15.87 -10.66
CA LYS A 93 46.48 15.93 -12.12
C LYS A 93 45.06 16.19 -12.62
N ARG A 94 44.04 15.64 -11.95
CA ARG A 94 42.62 15.84 -12.31
C ARG A 94 42.10 17.20 -11.88
N ILE A 95 42.42 17.63 -10.65
CA ILE A 95 42.00 18.95 -10.13
C ILE A 95 42.52 20.07 -11.03
N PHE A 96 43.79 19.99 -11.45
CA PHE A 96 44.44 20.97 -12.31
C PHE A 96 44.20 20.74 -13.81
N ALA A 97 43.31 19.80 -14.18
CA ALA A 97 42.88 19.67 -15.57
C ALA A 97 42.20 20.99 -16.03
N PRO A 98 42.51 21.50 -17.23
CA PRO A 98 41.97 22.76 -17.71
C PRO A 98 40.45 22.74 -17.84
N ARG A 99 39.80 23.78 -17.31
CA ARG A 99 38.36 24.00 -17.45
C ARG A 99 38.07 25.43 -17.90
N ARG A 100 36.95 25.62 -18.60
CA ARG A 100 36.51 26.96 -19.04
C ARG A 100 36.26 27.85 -17.81
N GLY A 101 36.84 29.05 -17.81
CA GLY A 101 36.70 30.02 -16.72
C GLY A 101 37.60 29.77 -15.51
N GLN A 102 38.52 28.81 -15.60
CA GLN A 102 39.57 28.56 -14.61
C GLN A 102 40.75 29.50 -14.84
N VAL A 103 41.26 30.13 -13.78
CA VAL A 103 42.46 30.97 -13.80
C VAL A 103 43.46 30.42 -12.80
N VAL A 104 44.74 30.31 -13.17
CA VAL A 104 45.78 29.76 -12.29
C VAL A 104 46.89 30.80 -12.07
N SER A 105 47.15 31.13 -10.82
CA SER A 105 48.20 32.08 -10.42
C SER A 105 49.31 31.33 -9.71
N ILE A 106 50.56 31.55 -10.12
CA ILE A 106 51.74 30.95 -9.49
C ILE A 106 52.54 32.06 -8.83
N GLN A 107 52.76 31.95 -7.52
CA GLN A 107 53.66 32.85 -6.80
C GLN A 107 55.02 32.17 -6.64
N LEU A 108 56.07 32.98 -6.79
CA LEU A 108 57.46 32.55 -6.71
C LEU A 108 58.08 33.11 -5.43
N GLU A 109 58.71 32.26 -4.63
CA GLU A 109 59.56 32.66 -3.51
C GLU A 109 61.01 32.28 -3.85
N ASN A 110 61.93 33.25 -3.75
CA ASN A 110 63.35 33.06 -4.12
C ASN A 110 63.56 32.48 -5.54
N GLY A 111 62.67 32.82 -6.48
CA GLY A 111 62.72 32.32 -7.86
C GLY A 111 62.19 30.89 -8.06
N GLN A 112 61.64 30.25 -7.03
CA GLN A 112 61.03 28.92 -7.11
C GLN A 112 59.50 29.00 -6.84
N PRO A 113 58.67 28.21 -7.53
CA PRO A 113 57.24 28.11 -7.22
C PRO A 113 57.01 27.59 -5.80
N SER A 114 56.36 28.40 -4.96
CA SER A 114 55.95 28.03 -3.60
C SER A 114 54.44 27.89 -3.46
N HIS A 115 53.67 28.61 -4.28
CA HIS A 115 52.22 28.74 -4.12
C HIS A 115 51.50 28.74 -5.47
N ILE A 116 50.45 27.93 -5.59
CA ILE A 116 49.56 27.87 -6.75
C ILE A 116 48.14 28.12 -6.26
N THR A 117 47.50 29.16 -6.80
CA THR A 117 46.09 29.45 -6.54
C THR A 117 45.28 29.29 -7.82
N VAL A 118 44.16 28.57 -7.73
CA VAL A 118 43.16 28.44 -8.81
C VAL A 118 41.92 29.24 -8.42
N THR A 119 41.50 30.17 -9.27
CA THR A 119 40.24 30.91 -9.12
C THR A 119 39.27 30.57 -10.25
N GLY A 120 37.97 30.66 -9.96
CA GLY A 120 36.91 30.40 -10.93
C GLY A 120 36.69 28.91 -11.26
N ALA A 121 35.73 28.65 -12.16
CA ALA A 121 35.27 27.31 -12.56
C ALA A 121 34.82 26.39 -11.41
N ALA A 122 34.42 26.93 -10.25
CA ALA A 122 33.94 26.15 -9.11
C ALA A 122 32.46 25.70 -9.22
N ARG A 123 31.82 25.94 -10.38
CA ARG A 123 30.47 25.45 -10.72
C ARG A 123 30.46 24.93 -12.15
N SER A 124 29.73 23.84 -12.39
CA SER A 124 29.61 23.23 -13.73
C SER A 124 28.67 23.99 -14.67
N HIS A 125 27.57 24.56 -14.15
CA HIS A 125 26.53 25.20 -14.96
C HIS A 125 26.09 26.59 -14.46
N ASP A 126 26.21 26.87 -13.15
CA ASP A 126 25.81 28.15 -12.58
C ASP A 126 26.87 29.24 -12.75
N VAL A 127 26.42 30.50 -12.83
CA VAL A 127 27.30 31.65 -12.65
C VAL A 127 27.76 31.69 -11.19
N HIS A 128 29.06 31.84 -11.01
CA HIS A 128 29.72 31.95 -9.72
C HIS A 128 30.83 32.98 -9.81
N ASP A 129 31.25 33.51 -8.67
CA ASP A 129 32.28 34.53 -8.60
C ASP A 129 33.57 34.03 -9.25
N SER A 130 34.03 34.73 -10.29
CA SER A 130 35.25 34.39 -11.02
C SER A 130 36.51 34.59 -10.19
N SER A 131 36.42 35.40 -9.13
CA SER A 131 37.48 35.62 -8.15
C SER A 131 37.46 34.62 -7.00
N PHE A 132 36.45 33.75 -6.91
CA PHE A 132 36.38 32.72 -5.88
C PHE A 132 37.62 31.81 -5.96
N LYS A 133 38.36 31.75 -4.84
CA LYS A 133 39.50 30.87 -4.66
C LYS A 133 39.01 29.44 -4.49
N ALA A 134 39.17 28.63 -5.54
CA ALA A 134 38.63 27.27 -5.59
C ALA A 134 39.63 26.21 -5.09
N VAL A 135 40.91 26.38 -5.44
CA VAL A 135 41.99 25.46 -5.05
C VAL A 135 43.23 26.26 -4.69
N GLU A 136 43.95 25.80 -3.70
CA GLU A 136 45.27 26.27 -3.32
C GLU A 136 46.21 25.07 -3.16
N LEU A 137 47.42 25.17 -3.70
CA LEU A 137 48.48 24.19 -3.52
C LEU A 137 49.74 24.93 -3.07
N THR A 138 50.24 24.62 -1.89
CA THR A 138 51.46 25.23 -1.33
C THR A 138 52.54 24.18 -1.12
N PHE A 139 53.80 24.59 -1.22
CA PHE A 139 54.96 23.74 -0.95
C PHE A 139 55.87 24.39 0.07
N ASP A 140 56.17 23.67 1.15
CA ASP A 140 57.19 24.04 2.14
C ASP A 140 58.50 23.28 1.83
N PRO A 141 59.55 23.98 1.35
CA PRO A 141 60.81 23.34 1.02
C PRO A 141 61.56 22.78 2.24
N SER A 142 61.30 23.29 3.45
CA SER A 142 62.00 22.85 4.66
C SER A 142 61.55 21.48 5.15
N SER A 143 60.26 21.18 4.97
CA SER A 143 59.63 19.92 5.37
C SER A 143 59.32 18.99 4.18
N SER A 144 59.55 19.46 2.94
CA SER A 144 59.12 18.79 1.70
C SER A 144 57.62 18.44 1.71
N HIS A 145 56.81 19.24 2.40
CA HIS A 145 55.36 19.06 2.47
C HIS A 145 54.64 19.88 1.42
N ILE A 146 53.63 19.27 0.82
CA ILE A 146 52.68 19.89 -0.10
C ILE A 146 51.32 19.94 0.59
N SER A 147 50.73 21.13 0.71
CA SER A 147 49.37 21.30 1.23
C SER A 147 48.42 21.63 0.10
N LEU A 148 47.38 20.82 -0.07
CA LEU A 148 46.26 21.05 -0.98
C LEU A 148 45.05 21.52 -0.18
N THR A 149 44.55 22.71 -0.47
CA THR A 149 43.28 23.22 0.04
C THR A 149 42.26 23.32 -1.08
N ILE A 150 41.12 22.64 -0.97
CA ILE A 150 39.97 22.80 -1.88
C ILE A 150 38.87 23.55 -1.14
N PHE A 151 38.33 24.60 -1.74
CA PHE A 151 37.34 25.46 -1.10
C PHE A 151 35.95 25.23 -1.66
N GLU A 152 34.95 25.24 -0.78
CA GLU A 152 33.53 25.27 -1.13
C GLU A 152 32.86 26.53 -0.56
N GLU A 153 31.88 27.08 -1.28
CA GLU A 153 31.08 28.20 -0.81
C GLU A 153 29.79 27.69 -0.15
N ARG A 154 29.56 28.06 1.12
CA ARG A 154 28.30 27.86 1.82
C ARG A 154 27.80 29.20 2.37
N THR A 155 26.63 29.64 1.91
CA THR A 155 25.95 30.86 2.42
C THR A 155 26.85 32.11 2.49
N GLY A 156 27.75 32.27 1.52
CA GLY A 156 28.71 33.39 1.47
C GLY A 156 30.02 33.16 2.22
N SER A 157 30.13 32.09 3.01
CA SER A 157 31.37 31.66 3.67
C SER A 157 32.15 30.68 2.79
N SER A 158 33.48 30.78 2.80
CA SER A 158 34.38 29.83 2.13
C SER A 158 34.87 28.79 3.14
N ILE A 159 34.57 27.52 2.89
CA ILE A 159 34.91 26.39 3.76
C ILE A 159 36.08 25.61 3.14
N PRO A 160 37.25 25.57 3.79
CA PRO A 160 38.42 24.86 3.27
C PRO A 160 38.41 23.38 3.66
N LEU A 161 38.68 22.50 2.70
CA LEU A 161 39.13 21.12 2.91
C LEU A 161 40.65 21.06 2.74
N GLN A 162 41.38 20.74 3.79
CA GLN A 162 42.84 20.63 3.78
C GLN A 162 43.31 19.18 3.69
N LEU A 163 44.19 18.92 2.73
CA LEU A 163 44.82 17.63 2.45
C LEU A 163 46.33 17.83 2.36
N ALA A 164 47.11 16.86 2.84
CA ALA A 164 48.56 16.98 2.94
C ALA A 164 49.24 15.83 2.17
N PHE A 165 50.35 16.15 1.51
CA PHE A 165 51.16 15.22 0.76
C PHE A 165 52.65 15.46 1.05
N ASP A 166 53.44 14.39 1.14
CA ASP A 166 54.89 14.45 1.19
C ASP A 166 55.47 14.36 -0.22
N TYR A 167 56.44 15.21 -0.53
CA TYR A 167 57.32 15.04 -1.68
C TYR A 167 58.55 14.20 -1.27
N LYS A 168 58.67 13.00 -1.86
CA LYS A 168 59.75 12.03 -1.59
C LYS A 168 60.58 11.79 -2.85
N PRO A 169 61.50 12.71 -3.19
CA PRO A 169 62.35 12.59 -4.38
C PRO A 169 63.17 11.29 -4.44
N SER A 170 63.51 10.72 -3.29
CA SER A 170 64.20 9.42 -3.19
C SER A 170 63.38 8.25 -3.75
N MET A 171 62.06 8.40 -3.90
CA MET A 171 61.14 7.39 -4.45
C MET A 171 60.67 7.77 -5.86
N GLY A 172 61.61 7.91 -6.80
CA GLY A 172 61.36 8.53 -8.10
C GLY A 172 60.26 7.93 -9.00
N TYR A 173 59.83 6.68 -8.77
CA TYR A 173 58.67 6.09 -9.46
C TYR A 173 57.33 6.71 -9.01
N ALA A 174 57.19 7.00 -7.72
CA ALA A 174 55.98 7.58 -7.12
C ALA A 174 56.37 8.60 -6.04
N PRO A 175 56.89 9.77 -6.44
CA PRO A 175 57.49 10.73 -5.52
C PRO A 175 56.48 11.51 -4.67
N ILE A 176 55.18 11.29 -4.83
CA ILE A 176 54.12 12.00 -4.08
C ILE A 176 53.39 10.99 -3.21
N HIS A 177 53.34 11.26 -1.90
CA HIS A 177 52.70 10.40 -0.91
C HIS A 177 51.64 11.19 -0.15
N GLU A 178 50.38 10.76 -0.13
CA GLU A 178 49.35 11.42 0.67
C GLU A 178 49.46 11.04 2.15
N VAL A 179 49.43 12.05 3.02
CA VAL A 179 49.45 11.87 4.47
C VAL A 179 48.10 11.29 4.92
N SER A 180 48.10 9.99 5.19
CA SER A 180 46.89 9.23 5.52
C SER A 180 46.42 9.47 6.96
N GLU A 181 47.33 9.87 7.85
CA GLU A 181 47.02 10.16 9.25
C GLU A 181 46.09 11.38 9.38
N GLY A 182 45.01 11.22 10.15
CA GLY A 182 43.99 12.26 10.35
C GLY A 182 43.17 12.63 9.10
N ARG A 183 43.38 11.98 7.95
CA ARG A 183 42.74 12.35 6.68
C ARG A 183 41.21 12.28 6.74
N ASN A 184 40.65 11.15 7.15
CA ASN A 184 39.19 10.98 7.24
C ASN A 184 38.56 11.97 8.21
N TRP A 185 39.28 12.31 9.30
CA TRP A 185 38.82 13.29 10.28
C TRP A 185 38.75 14.71 9.70
N ARG A 186 39.77 15.16 8.96
CA ARG A 186 39.75 16.45 8.25
C ARG A 186 38.57 16.54 7.26
N ILE A 187 38.29 15.44 6.56
CA ILE A 187 37.15 15.37 5.65
C ILE A 187 35.82 15.43 6.43
N LYS A 188 35.70 14.72 7.55
CA LYS A 188 34.53 14.80 8.44
C LYS A 188 34.31 16.21 8.98
N GLU A 189 35.34 16.89 9.47
CA GLU A 189 35.21 18.28 9.94
C GLU A 189 34.74 19.22 8.82
N PHE A 190 35.23 19.03 7.60
CA PHE A 190 34.77 19.77 6.44
C PHE A 190 33.28 19.53 6.14
N TYR A 191 32.83 18.27 6.06
CA TYR A 191 31.42 17.94 5.81
C TYR A 191 30.50 18.37 6.95
N TRP A 192 30.98 18.31 8.19
CA TRP A 192 30.23 18.81 9.35
C TRP A 192 29.90 20.30 9.18
N LYS A 193 30.91 21.09 8.80
CA LYS A 193 30.75 22.52 8.48
C LYS A 193 29.84 22.78 7.28
N LEU A 194 29.66 21.81 6.38
CA LEU A 194 28.76 21.95 5.24
C LEU A 194 27.30 21.59 5.52
N TRP A 195 27.04 20.63 6.42
CA TRP A 195 25.67 20.20 6.70
C TRP A 195 25.06 20.84 7.96
N PHE A 196 25.86 21.15 8.98
CA PHE A 196 25.34 21.63 10.27
C PHE A 196 25.54 23.13 10.49
N GLY A 197 26.74 23.64 10.18
CA GLY A 197 27.02 25.08 10.25
C GLY A 197 28.51 25.34 10.18
N ASP A 198 28.93 26.42 9.53
CA ASP A 198 30.36 26.76 9.39
C ASP A 198 31.05 27.11 10.72
N ASN A 199 30.25 27.53 11.71
CA ASN A 199 30.68 27.83 13.08
C ASN A 199 30.62 26.62 14.04
N GLU A 200 30.16 25.45 13.60
CA GLU A 200 30.02 24.28 14.48
C GLU A 200 31.27 23.41 14.48
N ALA A 201 31.76 23.05 15.68
CA ALA A 201 32.78 22.03 15.85
C ALA A 201 32.13 20.63 15.85
N LEU A 202 32.81 19.65 15.25
CA LEU A 202 32.37 18.25 15.25
C LEU A 202 32.44 17.68 16.67
N PRO A 203 31.30 17.33 17.32
CA PRO A 203 31.31 16.79 18.68
C PRO A 203 31.79 15.34 18.71
N GLU A 204 32.00 14.82 19.92
CA GLU A 204 32.11 13.38 20.15
C GLU A 204 30.71 12.75 20.06
N ILE A 205 30.58 11.66 19.30
CA ILE A 205 29.29 11.04 18.97
C ILE A 205 29.42 9.53 19.23
N ASP A 206 28.54 8.98 20.07
CA ASP A 206 28.41 7.54 20.24
C ASP A 206 27.51 6.97 19.14
N ILE A 207 27.85 5.78 18.66
CA ILE A 207 27.11 5.05 17.62
C ILE A 207 25.74 4.55 18.12
N ARG A 208 25.54 4.48 19.44
CA ARG A 208 24.30 4.03 20.10
C ARG A 208 23.40 5.19 20.52
N ASP A 209 23.82 6.44 20.35
CA ASP A 209 23.02 7.61 20.69
C ASP A 209 21.81 7.77 19.75
N THR A 210 20.78 8.43 20.27
CA THR A 210 19.68 8.98 19.48
C THR A 210 20.09 10.35 18.92
N PHE A 211 20.15 10.48 17.60
CA PHE A 211 20.50 11.75 16.96
C PHE A 211 19.26 12.60 16.76
N VAL A 212 19.21 13.75 17.42
CA VAL A 212 18.08 14.68 17.35
C VAL A 212 18.41 15.84 16.41
N GLY A 213 17.51 16.10 15.46
CA GLY A 213 17.56 17.25 14.57
C GLY A 213 16.87 18.49 15.15
N PRO A 214 17.02 19.67 14.51
CA PRO A 214 16.31 20.88 14.91
C PRO A 214 14.81 20.75 14.66
N GLU A 215 14.02 21.59 15.33
CA GLU A 215 12.61 21.75 14.99
C GLU A 215 12.47 22.51 13.67
N VAL A 216 11.62 22.02 12.79
CA VAL A 216 11.38 22.59 11.45
C VAL A 216 9.89 22.83 11.28
N THR A 217 9.51 24.10 11.10
CA THR A 217 8.15 24.48 10.71
C THR A 217 8.00 24.35 9.19
N ILE A 218 7.03 23.57 8.73
CA ILE A 218 6.72 23.43 7.32
C ILE A 218 5.99 24.69 6.83
N THR A 219 6.61 25.42 5.90
CA THR A 219 6.02 26.65 5.32
C THR A 219 5.56 26.41 3.88
N SER A 220 4.54 27.15 3.45
CA SER A 220 4.04 27.06 2.07
C SER A 220 5.12 27.40 1.04
N GLU A 221 5.96 28.41 1.31
CA GLU A 221 7.05 28.80 0.42
C GLU A 221 8.07 27.67 0.24
N ALA A 222 8.44 27.00 1.34
CA ALA A 222 9.39 25.89 1.30
C ALA A 222 8.84 24.69 0.51
N VAL A 223 7.56 24.34 0.73
CA VAL A 223 6.89 23.25 0.00
C VAL A 223 6.80 23.56 -1.49
N GLU A 224 6.32 24.74 -1.87
CA GLU A 224 6.18 25.12 -3.27
C GLU A 224 7.53 25.16 -3.99
N ARG A 225 8.57 25.69 -3.32
CA ARG A 225 9.94 25.71 -3.84
C ARG A 225 10.50 24.30 -4.00
N PHE A 226 10.32 23.43 -3.01
CA PHE A 226 10.74 22.03 -3.09
C PHE A 226 10.08 21.32 -4.27
N CYS A 227 8.75 21.42 -4.37
CA CYS A 227 7.96 20.84 -5.45
C CYS A 227 8.39 21.37 -6.83
N ALA A 228 8.67 22.68 -6.95
CA ALA A 228 9.20 23.26 -8.19
C ALA A 228 10.56 22.67 -8.58
N VAL A 229 11.46 22.45 -7.61
CA VAL A 229 12.81 21.89 -7.86
C VAL A 229 12.76 20.42 -8.29
N VAL A 230 11.90 19.60 -7.66
CA VAL A 230 11.76 18.17 -8.03
C VAL A 230 10.79 17.94 -9.19
N GLY A 231 10.13 19.01 -9.66
CA GLY A 231 9.18 18.95 -10.76
C GLY A 231 7.87 18.24 -10.40
N ASN A 232 7.44 18.32 -9.14
CA ASN A 232 6.11 17.87 -8.70
C ASN A 232 5.12 19.04 -8.76
N GLN A 233 4.04 18.87 -9.52
CA GLN A 233 3.05 19.93 -9.80
C GLN A 233 1.66 19.58 -9.27
N ALA A 234 1.53 18.61 -8.35
CA ALA A 234 0.26 18.26 -7.74
C ALA A 234 -0.39 19.49 -7.07
N GLU A 235 -1.70 19.65 -7.25
CA GLU A 235 -2.43 20.85 -6.83
C GLU A 235 -2.49 20.99 -5.29
N GLN A 236 -2.43 19.87 -4.57
CA GLN A 236 -2.45 19.82 -3.10
C GLN A 236 -1.26 20.52 -2.46
N PHE A 237 -0.18 20.76 -3.22
CA PHE A 237 1.02 21.43 -2.75
C PHE A 237 1.07 22.93 -3.12
N LYS A 238 -0.02 23.50 -3.65
CA LYS A 238 -0.08 24.90 -4.09
C LYS A 238 -1.04 25.72 -3.24
N SER A 239 -0.55 26.80 -2.62
CA SER A 239 -1.37 27.71 -1.80
C SER A 239 -2.42 28.48 -2.58
N ALA A 240 -2.21 28.71 -3.87
CA ALA A 240 -3.13 29.48 -4.70
C ALA A 240 -4.49 28.81 -4.93
N ARG A 241 -4.60 27.49 -4.71
CA ARG A 241 -5.80 26.69 -5.04
C ARG A 241 -6.32 25.84 -3.90
N TYR A 242 -5.56 25.68 -2.81
CA TYR A 242 -5.91 24.82 -1.69
C TYR A 242 -5.76 25.56 -0.36
N GLU A 243 -6.81 25.58 0.45
CA GLU A 243 -6.77 26.21 1.78
C GLU A 243 -5.89 25.43 2.76
N ARG A 244 -5.87 24.09 2.65
CA ARG A 244 -4.99 23.20 3.42
C ARG A 244 -3.91 22.60 2.53
N VAL A 245 -2.83 23.35 2.36
CA VAL A 245 -1.67 22.91 1.58
C VAL A 245 -0.97 21.75 2.28
N GLN A 246 -0.79 20.65 1.57
CA GLN A 246 -0.02 19.49 2.04
C GLN A 246 1.46 19.64 1.70
N ALA A 247 2.33 18.86 2.33
CA ALA A 247 3.71 18.66 1.89
C ALA A 247 3.92 17.22 1.40
N PRO A 248 4.71 17.00 0.33
CA PRO A 248 4.98 15.66 -0.18
C PRO A 248 5.75 14.85 0.85
N MET A 249 5.59 13.52 0.87
CA MET A 249 6.31 12.65 1.80
C MET A 249 7.84 12.78 1.68
N ASP A 250 8.35 13.12 0.49
CA ASP A 250 9.78 13.38 0.26
C ASP A 250 10.31 14.51 1.15
N PHE A 251 9.45 15.43 1.59
CA PHE A 251 9.81 16.54 2.48
C PHE A 251 10.26 16.05 3.86
N ALA A 252 9.97 14.80 4.23
CA ALA A 252 10.51 14.15 5.41
C ALA A 252 12.04 14.11 5.41
N ILE A 253 12.69 14.05 4.24
CA ILE A 253 14.16 14.12 4.19
C ILE A 253 14.64 15.52 4.54
N VAL A 254 13.91 16.58 4.18
CA VAL A 254 14.29 17.97 4.47
C VAL A 254 14.23 18.22 5.98
N THR A 255 13.17 17.75 6.63
CA THR A 255 13.01 17.87 8.08
C THR A 255 13.94 16.91 8.85
N GLY A 256 14.23 15.74 8.28
CA GLY A 256 15.04 14.69 8.90
C GLY A 256 16.54 14.72 8.60
N TRP A 257 17.00 15.50 7.61
CA TRP A 257 18.35 15.41 7.06
C TRP A 257 19.44 15.48 8.12
N GLN A 258 19.38 16.50 8.99
CA GLN A 258 20.40 16.71 10.01
C GLN A 258 20.44 15.57 11.04
N ALA A 259 19.29 15.02 11.45
CA ALA A 259 19.25 13.88 12.36
C ALA A 259 19.89 12.64 11.71
N ILE A 260 19.51 12.34 10.47
CA ILE A 260 20.01 11.18 9.72
C ILE A 260 21.51 11.32 9.46
N MET A 261 21.99 12.47 8.99
CA MET A 261 23.38 12.64 8.59
C MET A 261 24.37 12.64 9.76
N ARG A 262 23.93 12.90 11.01
CA ARG A 262 24.82 12.75 12.19
C ARG A 262 25.36 11.33 12.34
N SER A 263 24.61 10.32 11.89
CA SER A 263 24.93 8.90 12.03
C SER A 263 26.22 8.43 11.34
N ILE A 264 26.73 9.18 10.36
CA ILE A 264 27.93 8.78 9.60
C ILE A 264 29.21 9.45 10.12
N PHE A 265 29.11 10.34 11.10
CA PHE A 265 30.26 11.03 11.71
C PHE A 265 30.98 10.31 12.87
N PRO A 266 30.40 9.35 13.63
CA PRO A 266 31.08 8.74 14.78
C PRO A 266 32.49 8.25 14.46
N LYS A 267 33.42 8.40 15.41
CA LYS A 267 34.82 7.94 15.25
C LYS A 267 34.92 6.43 15.04
N THR A 268 34.01 5.67 15.64
CA THR A 268 33.90 4.21 15.49
C THR A 268 33.46 3.77 14.10
N VAL A 269 32.83 4.68 13.34
CA VAL A 269 32.45 4.51 11.94
C VAL A 269 33.43 5.31 11.07
N ASP A 270 34.69 4.89 11.06
CA ASP A 270 35.70 5.56 10.24
C ASP A 270 35.56 5.21 8.75
N GLY A 271 35.72 6.21 7.90
CA GLY A 271 35.49 6.09 6.47
C GLY A 271 35.70 7.41 5.74
N ASP A 272 36.09 7.32 4.47
CA ASP A 272 36.29 8.48 3.59
C ASP A 272 34.94 8.99 3.06
N LEU A 273 34.45 10.11 3.59
CA LEU A 273 33.18 10.72 3.17
C LEU A 273 33.18 11.17 1.69
N LEU A 274 34.34 11.46 1.08
CA LEU A 274 34.41 11.78 -0.35
C LEU A 274 34.15 10.54 -1.23
N LYS A 275 34.23 9.35 -0.64
CA LYS A 275 33.91 8.07 -1.29
C LYS A 275 32.57 7.48 -0.82
N LEU A 276 31.80 8.24 -0.03
CA LEU A 276 30.48 7.84 0.44
C LEU A 276 29.51 7.69 -0.73
N VAL A 277 28.73 6.62 -0.73
CA VAL A 277 27.66 6.38 -1.69
C VAL A 277 26.34 6.22 -0.92
N HIS A 278 25.33 7.00 -1.28
CA HIS A 278 23.97 6.73 -0.80
C HIS A 278 23.44 5.53 -1.60
N LEU A 279 23.20 4.39 -0.94
CA LEU A 279 22.76 3.14 -1.58
C LEU A 279 21.25 3.09 -1.76
N SER A 280 20.50 3.48 -0.74
CA SER A 280 19.03 3.38 -0.76
C SER A 280 18.39 4.36 0.20
N ASN A 281 17.17 4.76 -0.11
CA ASN A 281 16.32 5.54 0.77
C ASN A 281 14.88 5.02 0.74
N GLY A 282 14.24 4.96 1.90
CA GLY A 282 12.87 4.50 2.09
C GLY A 282 12.06 5.46 2.93
N PHE A 283 10.77 5.59 2.61
CA PHE A 283 9.78 6.33 3.39
C PHE A 283 8.61 5.41 3.71
N LYS A 284 8.16 5.40 4.97
CA LYS A 284 7.00 4.63 5.40
C LYS A 284 6.14 5.45 6.35
N MET A 285 4.90 5.73 5.94
CA MET A 285 3.91 6.39 6.79
C MET A 285 3.50 5.48 7.95
N VAL A 286 3.32 6.04 9.13
CA VAL A 286 2.72 5.33 10.26
C VAL A 286 1.24 5.10 9.97
N GLU A 287 0.73 3.90 10.29
CA GLU A 287 -0.68 3.55 10.09
C GLU A 287 -1.59 4.55 10.84
N GLY A 288 -2.56 5.14 10.13
CA GLY A 288 -3.47 6.17 10.65
C GLY A 288 -2.89 7.58 10.73
N ALA A 289 -1.61 7.80 10.45
CA ALA A 289 -1.04 9.15 10.39
C ALA A 289 -1.50 9.90 9.14
N THR A 290 -1.82 11.18 9.30
CA THR A 290 -2.15 12.05 8.14
C THR A 290 -0.87 12.56 7.48
N PRO A 291 -0.92 12.92 6.19
CA PRO A 291 0.18 13.63 5.54
C PRO A 291 0.58 14.92 6.28
N PHE A 292 1.78 15.39 5.98
CA PHE A 292 2.26 16.69 6.45
C PHE A 292 1.44 17.84 5.87
N LEU A 293 1.17 18.84 6.69
CA LEU A 293 0.48 20.06 6.33
C LEU A 293 1.40 21.27 6.52
N VAL A 294 1.16 22.32 5.75
CA VAL A 294 1.76 23.63 6.02
C VAL A 294 1.30 24.11 7.39
N GLY A 295 2.26 24.55 8.21
CA GLY A 295 2.07 24.93 9.61
C GLY A 295 2.50 23.85 10.61
N ASP A 296 2.68 22.60 10.18
CA ASP A 296 3.17 21.53 11.04
C ASP A 296 4.58 21.85 11.56
N VAL A 297 4.79 21.66 12.87
CA VAL A 297 6.10 21.74 13.50
C VAL A 297 6.62 20.32 13.67
N CYS A 298 7.67 20.00 12.92
CA CYS A 298 8.26 18.67 12.87
C CYS A 298 9.57 18.63 13.65
N LYS A 299 9.82 17.50 14.33
CA LYS A 299 11.10 17.19 14.97
C LYS A 299 11.55 15.81 14.51
N ALA A 300 12.83 15.65 14.18
CA ALA A 300 13.36 14.38 13.70
C ALA A 300 14.34 13.75 14.71
N GLU A 301 14.25 12.44 14.83
CA GLU A 301 15.17 11.60 15.61
C GLU A 301 15.72 10.51 14.70
N ALA A 302 16.97 10.08 14.86
CA ALA A 302 17.55 9.02 14.05
C ALA A 302 18.46 8.11 14.87
N HIS A 303 18.52 6.84 14.47
CA HIS A 303 19.35 5.82 15.09
C HIS A 303 20.05 4.98 14.02
N ILE A 304 21.25 4.48 14.32
CA ILE A 304 21.95 3.54 13.45
C ILE A 304 21.38 2.14 13.68
N GLY A 305 20.72 1.60 12.66
CA GLY A 305 20.19 0.23 12.68
C GLY A 305 21.29 -0.80 12.42
N SER A 306 22.24 -0.50 11.53
CA SER A 306 23.36 -1.42 11.29
C SER A 306 24.63 -0.74 10.77
N VAL A 307 25.77 -1.34 11.10
CA VAL A 307 27.09 -1.08 10.51
C VAL A 307 27.72 -2.40 10.12
N ILE A 308 27.91 -2.63 8.83
CA ILE A 308 28.33 -3.93 8.29
C ILE A 308 29.51 -3.74 7.33
N ASN A 309 30.58 -4.52 7.53
CA ASN A 309 31.73 -4.55 6.62
C ASN A 309 31.52 -5.64 5.55
N SER A 310 31.66 -5.25 4.29
CA SER A 310 31.54 -6.11 3.10
C SER A 310 32.73 -5.88 2.15
N ASP A 311 32.80 -6.64 1.05
CA ASP A 311 33.90 -6.48 0.08
C ASP A 311 33.88 -5.14 -0.65
N SER A 312 32.70 -4.52 -0.78
CA SER A 312 32.54 -3.21 -1.41
C SER A 312 32.82 -2.06 -0.45
N GLY A 313 32.84 -2.32 0.86
CA GLY A 313 33.04 -1.32 1.89
C GLY A 313 32.18 -1.51 3.14
N LYS A 314 32.08 -0.44 3.93
CA LYS A 314 31.32 -0.38 5.18
C LYS A 314 29.96 0.27 4.93
N THR A 315 28.89 -0.50 5.11
CA THR A 315 27.51 -0.04 5.00
C THR A 315 27.00 0.43 6.35
N VAL A 316 26.37 1.60 6.39
CA VAL A 316 25.70 2.19 7.56
C VAL A 316 24.24 2.38 7.22
N LYS A 317 23.35 1.64 7.89
CA LYS A 317 21.89 1.78 7.74
C LYS A 317 21.34 2.56 8.92
N VAL A 318 20.52 3.54 8.61
CA VAL A 318 20.00 4.55 9.54
C VAL A 318 18.49 4.58 9.42
N THR A 319 17.80 4.62 10.55
CA THR A 319 16.35 4.85 10.58
C THR A 319 16.07 6.15 11.32
N GLY A 320 15.51 7.10 10.58
CA GLY A 320 14.97 8.36 11.05
C GLY A 320 13.47 8.27 11.31
N PHE A 321 13.01 9.06 12.27
CA PHE A 321 11.65 9.14 12.76
C PHE A 321 11.27 10.62 12.78
N VAL A 322 10.29 11.03 11.98
CA VAL A 322 9.80 12.41 11.98
C VAL A 322 8.51 12.47 12.78
N LEU A 323 8.53 13.28 13.84
CA LEU A 323 7.43 13.47 14.77
C LEU A 323 6.76 14.82 14.53
N ARG A 324 5.43 14.86 14.67
CA ARG A 324 4.60 16.07 14.75
C ARG A 324 3.87 16.06 16.09
N ASP A 325 3.99 17.15 16.86
CA ASP A 325 3.42 17.25 18.21
C ASP A 325 3.77 16.05 19.12
N GLY A 326 5.00 15.54 19.00
CA GLY A 326 5.49 14.37 19.74
C GLY A 326 4.92 13.01 19.26
N LYS A 327 4.10 12.96 18.21
CA LYS A 327 3.59 11.73 17.62
C LYS A 327 4.36 11.38 16.34
N LEU A 328 4.73 10.12 16.18
CA LEU A 328 5.41 9.64 14.98
C LEU A 328 4.49 9.71 13.75
N VAL A 329 4.98 10.30 12.65
CA VAL A 329 4.22 10.43 11.40
C VAL A 329 4.81 9.56 10.29
N ILE A 330 6.13 9.56 10.14
CA ILE A 330 6.82 8.86 9.05
C ILE A 330 8.19 8.35 9.51
N GLU A 331 8.54 7.16 9.03
CA GLU A 331 9.85 6.55 9.16
C GLU A 331 10.65 6.75 7.87
N VAL A 332 11.92 7.14 7.99
CA VAL A 332 12.85 7.34 6.88
C VAL A 332 14.02 6.38 7.05
N THR A 333 14.24 5.48 6.12
CA THR A 333 15.36 4.53 6.19
C THR A 333 16.38 4.83 5.11
N SER A 334 17.59 5.23 5.49
CA SER A 334 18.68 5.51 4.55
C SER A 334 19.84 4.54 4.75
N SER A 335 20.49 4.14 3.66
CA SER A 335 21.66 3.27 3.69
C SER A 335 22.83 3.91 2.95
N PHE A 336 23.96 4.04 3.62
CA PHE A 336 25.17 4.66 3.09
C PHE A 336 26.32 3.66 3.03
N LEU A 337 27.17 3.76 2.02
CA LEU A 337 28.34 2.90 1.83
C LEU A 337 29.61 3.76 1.79
N TYR A 338 30.48 3.55 2.76
CA TYR A 338 31.87 3.96 2.67
C TYR A 338 32.63 2.96 1.81
N ARG A 339 32.99 3.32 0.58
CA ARG A 339 33.78 2.44 -0.29
C ARG A 339 35.21 2.29 0.25
N GLY A 340 35.69 1.06 0.32
CA GLY A 340 37.02 0.75 0.82
C GLY A 340 37.12 -0.67 1.37
N ASN A 341 38.22 -0.96 2.04
CA ASN A 341 38.43 -2.24 2.74
C ASN A 341 38.50 -1.98 4.25
N PHE A 342 37.69 -2.71 5.02
CA PHE A 342 37.50 -2.49 6.45
C PHE A 342 37.57 -3.81 7.22
N THR A 343 38.37 -3.83 8.29
CA THR A 343 38.63 -5.03 9.11
C THR A 343 38.23 -4.86 10.58
N ASP A 344 37.66 -3.70 10.92
CA ASP A 344 37.21 -3.29 12.26
C ASP A 344 35.86 -3.92 12.67
N TYR A 345 35.75 -5.24 12.56
CA TYR A 345 34.51 -5.98 12.87
C TYR A 345 34.02 -5.77 14.32
N GLN A 346 34.89 -5.40 15.25
CA GLN A 346 34.52 -5.09 16.64
C GLN A 346 33.49 -3.94 16.76
N ASN A 347 33.43 -3.03 15.77
CA ASN A 347 32.50 -1.91 15.74
C ASN A 347 31.22 -2.21 14.93
N THR A 348 31.13 -3.40 14.32
CA THR A 348 30.05 -3.77 13.40
C THR A 348 28.93 -4.51 14.12
N PHE A 349 27.69 -4.14 13.80
CA PHE A 349 26.48 -4.74 14.36
C PHE A 349 25.31 -4.56 13.42
N GLU A 350 24.25 -5.31 13.65
CA GLU A 350 22.99 -5.17 12.92
C GLU A 350 21.83 -5.43 13.89
N ILE A 351 20.88 -4.51 13.94
CA ILE A 351 19.64 -4.64 14.69
C ILE A 351 18.51 -4.77 13.66
N VAL A 352 17.75 -5.87 13.74
CA VAL A 352 16.66 -6.18 12.83
C VAL A 352 15.38 -6.34 13.62
N GLU A 353 14.39 -5.51 13.35
CA GLU A 353 12.99 -5.80 13.71
C GLU A 353 12.49 -6.84 12.70
N GLU A 354 12.34 -8.08 13.16
CA GLU A 354 12.03 -9.21 12.29
C GLU A 354 10.54 -9.19 11.91
N PRO A 355 10.15 -9.71 10.74
CA PRO A 355 8.75 -9.75 10.35
C PRO A 355 7.93 -10.57 11.35
N GLU A 356 6.65 -10.25 11.49
CA GLU A 356 5.75 -11.02 12.36
C GLU A 356 5.55 -12.42 11.76
N TYR A 357 5.98 -13.46 12.48
CA TYR A 357 5.82 -14.85 12.03
C TYR A 357 4.59 -15.49 12.68
N VAL A 358 3.70 -16.04 11.87
CA VAL A 358 2.52 -16.80 12.32
C VAL A 358 2.84 -18.29 12.27
N VAL A 359 2.92 -18.93 13.43
CA VAL A 359 3.16 -20.37 13.57
C VAL A 359 1.88 -21.05 14.05
N LYS A 360 1.37 -21.99 13.27
CA LYS A 360 0.22 -22.83 13.65
C LYS A 360 0.71 -24.11 14.30
N VAL A 361 0.45 -24.27 15.59
CA VAL A 361 0.87 -25.44 16.36
C VAL A 361 -0.21 -26.51 16.22
N GLY A 362 -0.08 -27.42 15.25
CA GLY A 362 -1.16 -28.33 14.84
C GLY A 362 -1.30 -29.60 15.68
N SER A 363 -0.20 -30.12 16.21
CA SER A 363 -0.14 -31.41 16.89
C SER A 363 0.53 -31.34 18.26
N ALA A 364 0.33 -32.37 19.09
CA ALA A 364 1.04 -32.50 20.37
C ALA A 364 2.57 -32.61 20.19
N VAL A 365 3.01 -33.11 19.03
CA VAL A 365 4.43 -33.14 18.66
C VAL A 365 4.96 -31.72 18.44
N ASP A 366 4.21 -30.87 17.73
CA ASP A 366 4.60 -29.47 17.51
C ASP A 366 4.70 -28.70 18.82
N VAL A 367 3.76 -28.92 19.75
CA VAL A 367 3.80 -28.37 21.11
C VAL A 367 5.10 -28.81 21.81
N GLY A 368 5.40 -30.11 21.80
CA GLY A 368 6.62 -30.65 22.40
C GLY A 368 7.90 -30.09 21.79
N VAL A 369 7.95 -29.95 20.46
CA VAL A 369 9.10 -29.36 19.74
C VAL A 369 9.29 -27.90 20.12
N LEU A 370 8.23 -27.09 20.18
CA LEU A 370 8.33 -25.68 20.53
C LEU A 370 8.72 -25.50 22.01
N CYS A 371 8.10 -26.25 22.93
CA CYS A 371 8.43 -26.20 24.36
C CYS A 371 9.83 -26.75 24.67
N SER A 372 10.44 -27.55 23.79
CA SER A 372 11.82 -28.01 23.94
C SER A 372 12.87 -26.94 23.62
N LYS A 373 12.46 -25.80 23.03
CA LYS A 373 13.39 -24.73 22.66
C LYS A 373 13.73 -23.91 23.89
N GLU A 374 15.01 -23.90 24.26
CA GLU A 374 15.52 -23.10 25.40
C GLU A 374 15.19 -21.60 25.30
N TRP A 375 15.02 -21.10 24.07
CA TRP A 375 14.68 -19.70 23.81
C TRP A 375 13.19 -19.36 23.92
N PHE A 376 12.31 -20.35 24.04
CA PHE A 376 10.87 -20.16 24.10
C PHE A 376 10.36 -20.47 25.51
N LYS A 377 9.78 -19.47 26.17
CA LYS A 377 9.17 -19.64 27.49
C LYS A 377 7.69 -19.31 27.42
N TRP A 378 6.83 -20.29 27.70
CA TRP A 378 5.40 -20.07 27.88
C TRP A 378 5.15 -19.33 29.20
N ASP A 379 4.38 -18.23 29.15
CA ASP A 379 4.13 -17.35 30.30
C ASP A 379 2.74 -17.56 30.91
N ASN A 380 1.84 -18.29 30.25
CA ASN A 380 0.46 -18.51 30.70
C ASN A 380 0.30 -19.85 31.45
N ASP A 381 0.60 -19.86 32.74
CA ASP A 381 0.49 -21.07 33.58
C ASP A 381 -0.96 -21.57 33.75
N SER A 382 -1.96 -20.71 33.55
CA SER A 382 -3.39 -21.08 33.66
C SER A 382 -3.93 -21.84 32.44
N GLU A 383 -3.34 -21.65 31.26
CA GLU A 383 -3.73 -22.35 30.03
C GLU A 383 -2.47 -22.87 29.33
N PRO A 384 -2.13 -24.17 29.44
CA PRO A 384 -0.96 -24.73 28.79
C PRO A 384 -1.11 -24.68 27.26
N LEU A 385 0.00 -24.51 26.55
CA LEU A 385 0.04 -24.53 25.09
C LEU A 385 -0.57 -25.84 24.54
N GLY A 386 -1.71 -25.74 23.88
CA GLY A 386 -2.42 -26.88 23.29
C GLY A 386 -2.29 -26.96 21.76
N PRO A 387 -2.49 -28.15 21.16
CA PRO A 387 -2.65 -28.29 19.71
C PRO A 387 -3.82 -27.45 19.18
N GLY A 388 -3.66 -26.85 18.01
CA GLY A 388 -4.58 -25.90 17.39
C GLY A 388 -4.27 -24.43 17.68
N THR A 389 -3.33 -24.13 18.59
CA THR A 389 -2.97 -22.75 18.93
C THR A 389 -2.20 -22.08 17.78
N THR A 390 -2.60 -20.85 17.43
CA THR A 390 -1.84 -20.01 16.50
C THR A 390 -1.07 -18.96 17.30
N LEU A 391 0.23 -18.90 17.09
CA LEU A 391 1.16 -17.99 17.75
C LEU A 391 1.71 -16.99 16.74
N ILE A 392 1.71 -15.71 17.10
CA ILE A 392 2.27 -14.61 16.33
C ILE A 392 3.53 -14.16 17.05
N PHE A 393 4.69 -14.43 16.46
CA PHE A 393 5.99 -14.07 17.02
C PHE A 393 6.37 -12.67 16.56
N LYS A 394 6.57 -11.76 17.52
CA LYS A 394 7.17 -10.45 17.28
C LYS A 394 8.51 -10.42 17.98
N VAL A 395 9.58 -10.45 17.21
CA VAL A 395 10.94 -10.60 17.72
C VAL A 395 11.89 -9.62 17.05
N LYS A 396 12.94 -9.27 17.78
CA LYS A 396 14.01 -8.40 17.36
C LYS A 396 15.32 -9.15 17.50
N SER A 397 16.16 -9.07 16.48
CA SER A 397 17.48 -9.69 16.47
C SER A 397 18.57 -8.63 16.57
N GLU A 398 19.57 -8.85 17.42
CA GLU A 398 20.83 -8.11 17.43
C GLU A 398 21.98 -9.05 17.05
N TYR A 399 22.69 -8.69 15.97
CA TYR A 399 23.87 -9.37 15.47
C TYR A 399 25.10 -8.52 15.75
N ARG A 400 26.19 -9.14 16.23
CA ARG A 400 27.53 -8.51 16.28
C ARG A 400 28.49 -9.38 15.50
N TYR A 401 29.35 -8.79 14.68
CA TYR A 401 30.22 -9.57 13.81
C TYR A 401 31.59 -9.80 14.44
N LYS A 402 32.14 -10.99 14.17
CA LYS A 402 33.56 -11.31 14.38
C LYS A 402 34.34 -11.26 13.08
N ALA A 403 33.68 -11.65 11.99
CA ALA A 403 34.20 -11.62 10.62
C ALA A 403 33.00 -11.59 9.65
N LYS A 404 33.28 -11.52 8.35
CA LYS A 404 32.28 -11.38 7.27
C LYS A 404 31.07 -12.33 7.36
N ALA A 405 31.27 -13.58 7.78
CA ALA A 405 30.23 -14.61 7.81
C ALA A 405 30.03 -15.25 9.20
N THR A 406 30.62 -14.66 10.24
CA THR A 406 30.55 -15.22 11.60
C THR A 406 30.26 -14.13 12.61
N TYR A 407 29.34 -14.41 13.51
CA TYR A 407 28.92 -13.50 14.55
C TYR A 407 29.74 -13.71 15.83
N SER A 408 30.12 -12.63 16.49
CA SER A 408 30.68 -12.64 17.84
C SER A 408 29.57 -12.90 18.87
N SER A 409 28.37 -12.39 18.62
CA SER A 409 27.15 -12.70 19.36
C SER A 409 25.91 -12.58 18.48
N VAL A 410 24.90 -13.39 18.78
CA VAL A 410 23.54 -13.23 18.25
C VAL A 410 22.58 -13.25 19.43
N ALA A 411 21.77 -12.21 19.55
CA ALA A 411 20.70 -12.11 20.53
C ALA A 411 19.37 -11.97 19.81
N VAL A 412 18.32 -12.62 20.32
CA VAL A 412 16.95 -12.45 19.86
C VAL A 412 16.07 -12.26 21.08
N GLU A 413 15.31 -11.18 21.09
CA GLU A 413 14.36 -10.87 22.14
C GLU A 413 12.98 -10.62 21.55
N GLY A 414 11.94 -10.90 22.30
CA GLY A 414 10.59 -10.62 21.86
C GLY A 414 9.55 -11.43 22.60
N SER A 415 8.40 -11.60 21.97
CA SER A 415 7.27 -12.31 22.59
C SER A 415 6.43 -12.99 21.52
N ALA A 416 5.77 -14.08 21.91
CA ALA A 416 4.74 -14.69 21.11
C ALA A 416 3.37 -14.31 21.68
N TYR A 417 2.48 -13.96 20.77
CA TYR A 417 1.13 -13.52 21.05
C TYR A 417 0.15 -14.54 20.51
N THR A 418 -0.99 -14.67 21.16
CA THR A 418 -2.16 -15.27 20.53
C THR A 418 -3.20 -14.19 20.31
N ARG A 419 -4.10 -14.41 19.36
CA ARG A 419 -5.28 -13.56 19.24
C ARG A 419 -6.30 -14.07 20.24
N ASN A 420 -6.69 -13.20 21.18
CA ASN A 420 -7.83 -13.50 22.02
C ASN A 420 -9.11 -13.56 21.15
N GLN A 421 -10.21 -13.81 21.83
CA GLN A 421 -11.52 -13.88 21.19
C GLN A 421 -11.93 -12.58 20.49
N LEU A 422 -11.38 -11.43 20.91
CA LEU A 422 -11.57 -10.10 20.33
C LEU A 422 -10.58 -9.75 19.22
N LYS A 423 -9.74 -10.73 18.85
CA LYS A 423 -8.63 -10.62 17.91
C LYS A 423 -7.52 -9.66 18.33
N GLU A 424 -7.54 -9.21 19.58
CA GLU A 424 -6.46 -8.46 20.19
C GLU A 424 -5.28 -9.38 20.45
N LEU A 425 -4.08 -8.83 20.36
CA LEU A 425 -2.85 -9.58 20.60
C LEU A 425 -2.63 -9.66 22.11
N VAL A 426 -2.76 -10.87 22.66
CA VAL A 426 -2.44 -11.17 24.05
C VAL A 426 -1.10 -11.87 24.09
N LYS A 427 -0.15 -11.31 24.84
CA LYS A 427 1.16 -11.94 25.07
C LYS A 427 0.96 -13.23 25.85
N VAL A 428 1.48 -14.34 25.34
CA VAL A 428 1.36 -15.67 25.97
C VAL A 428 2.71 -16.36 26.19
N ALA A 429 3.78 -15.86 25.56
CA ALA A 429 5.12 -16.38 25.76
C ALA A 429 6.19 -15.29 25.53
N THR A 430 7.35 -15.51 26.14
CA THR A 430 8.54 -14.68 25.97
C THR A 430 9.56 -15.43 25.13
N VAL A 431 10.19 -14.72 24.20
CA VAL A 431 11.30 -15.22 23.38
C VAL A 431 12.58 -14.54 23.86
N SER A 432 13.56 -15.33 24.26
CA SER A 432 14.88 -14.84 24.66
C SER A 432 15.94 -15.84 24.27
N TYR A 433 16.80 -15.45 23.34
CA TYR A 433 17.94 -16.23 22.88
C TYR A 433 19.18 -15.35 22.94
N SER A 434 20.27 -15.88 23.47
CA SER A 434 21.57 -15.22 23.40
C SER A 434 22.64 -16.28 23.25
N THR A 435 23.51 -16.09 22.27
CA THR A 435 24.66 -16.95 22.05
C THR A 435 25.87 -16.12 21.70
N GLY A 436 27.05 -16.66 21.99
CA GLY A 436 28.33 -16.11 21.54
C GLY A 436 28.57 -16.42 20.06
N HIS A 437 29.69 -17.08 19.79
CA HIS A 437 30.09 -17.42 18.42
C HIS A 437 29.02 -18.23 17.68
N ALA A 438 28.48 -17.65 16.61
CA ALA A 438 27.41 -18.23 15.83
C ALA A 438 27.60 -18.01 14.33
N HIS A 439 27.02 -18.91 13.54
CA HIS A 439 26.97 -18.82 12.07
C HIS A 439 25.59 -18.39 11.56
N GLY A 440 24.61 -18.20 12.45
CA GLY A 440 23.26 -17.81 12.07
C GLY A 440 22.31 -17.72 13.26
N ASN A 441 21.06 -17.36 12.97
CA ASN A 441 20.00 -17.17 13.95
C ASN A 441 19.09 -18.40 14.03
N LEU A 442 19.17 -19.15 15.14
CA LEU A 442 18.39 -20.38 15.33
C LEU A 442 16.90 -20.11 15.52
N VAL A 443 16.52 -18.98 16.13
CA VAL A 443 15.12 -18.59 16.34
C VAL A 443 14.47 -18.31 14.99
N ILE A 444 15.09 -17.45 14.17
CA ILE A 444 14.56 -17.08 12.85
C ILE A 444 14.59 -18.25 11.87
N SER A 445 15.61 -19.12 11.94
CA SER A 445 15.62 -20.38 11.17
C SER A 445 14.47 -21.33 11.56
N TYR A 446 14.01 -21.31 12.82
CA TYR A 446 12.84 -22.07 13.22
C TYR A 446 11.55 -21.41 12.72
N LEU A 447 11.38 -20.10 12.97
CA LEU A 447 10.19 -19.36 12.59
C LEU A 447 9.96 -19.34 11.07
N SER A 448 11.01 -19.18 10.27
CA SER A 448 10.92 -19.23 8.81
C SER A 448 10.52 -20.60 8.26
N ARG A 449 10.86 -21.70 8.95
CA ARG A 449 10.54 -23.07 8.50
C ARG A 449 9.16 -23.54 8.94
N HIS A 450 8.69 -23.05 10.09
CA HIS A 450 7.47 -23.54 10.74
C HIS A 450 6.34 -22.49 10.76
N GLY A 451 6.61 -21.26 10.33
CA GLY A 451 5.67 -20.16 10.28
C GLY A 451 5.63 -19.46 8.93
N GLU A 452 4.62 -18.62 8.78
CA GLU A 452 4.42 -17.75 7.62
C GLU A 452 4.56 -16.29 8.04
N VAL A 453 5.12 -15.45 7.18
CA VAL A 453 5.21 -14.01 7.45
C VAL A 453 3.83 -13.37 7.31
N GLN A 454 3.39 -12.65 8.35
CA GLN A 454 2.15 -11.89 8.30
C GLN A 454 2.31 -10.62 7.45
N GLY A 455 1.27 -10.28 6.68
CA GLY A 455 1.26 -9.06 5.87
C GLY A 455 2.18 -9.11 4.65
N ASP A 456 2.58 -10.30 4.22
CA ASP A 456 3.41 -10.44 3.02
C ASP A 456 2.63 -10.07 1.74
N VAL A 457 3.34 -9.55 0.73
CA VAL A 457 2.75 -9.18 -0.55
C VAL A 457 2.25 -10.45 -1.25
N LYS A 458 0.98 -10.44 -1.64
CA LYS A 458 0.38 -11.48 -2.47
C LYS A 458 0.53 -11.07 -3.92
N ASN A 459 1.41 -11.76 -4.65
CA ASN A 459 1.66 -11.47 -6.05
C ASN A 459 0.40 -11.67 -6.89
N LEU A 460 0.21 -10.82 -7.89
CA LEU A 460 -0.79 -11.01 -8.93
C LEU A 460 -0.38 -12.14 -9.86
N ASP A 461 -1.36 -12.72 -10.55
CA ASP A 461 -1.12 -13.69 -11.62
C ASP A 461 -0.24 -13.05 -12.71
N GLY A 462 0.65 -13.83 -13.33
CA GLY A 462 1.45 -13.37 -14.49
C GLY A 462 2.58 -12.35 -14.21
N ASN A 463 3.00 -12.17 -12.94
CA ASN A 463 3.97 -11.16 -12.48
C ASN A 463 3.47 -9.69 -12.54
N GLY A 464 2.15 -9.49 -12.67
CA GLY A 464 1.55 -8.17 -12.70
C GLY A 464 1.54 -7.51 -14.08
N TYR A 465 1.21 -6.21 -14.10
CA TYR A 465 1.09 -5.42 -15.33
C TYR A 465 1.65 -4.01 -15.16
N THR A 466 2.07 -3.43 -16.28
CA THR A 466 2.70 -2.11 -16.36
C THR A 466 1.63 -1.02 -16.36
N LEU A 467 1.77 -0.05 -15.46
CA LEU A 467 0.84 1.08 -15.32
C LEU A 467 1.24 2.29 -16.19
N THR A 468 2.52 2.39 -16.53
CA THR A 468 3.03 3.43 -17.45
C THR A 468 2.84 2.97 -18.89
N SER A 469 1.80 3.48 -19.57
CA SER A 469 1.55 3.20 -20.99
C SER A 469 2.23 4.23 -21.90
N SER A 470 2.27 3.95 -23.20
CA SER A 470 2.79 4.89 -24.22
C SER A 470 1.99 6.20 -24.31
N ALA A 471 0.76 6.22 -23.79
CA ALA A 471 -0.13 7.38 -23.79
C ALA A 471 0.21 8.43 -22.70
N VAL A 472 0.94 8.05 -21.65
CA VAL A 472 1.34 8.96 -20.56
C VAL A 472 2.85 9.16 -20.60
N SER A 473 3.31 10.40 -20.79
CA SER A 473 4.74 10.73 -20.73
C SER A 473 5.29 10.35 -19.34
N SER A 474 6.13 9.32 -19.31
CA SER A 474 6.78 8.78 -18.11
C SER A 474 8.28 9.14 -18.05
N SER A 475 8.70 10.14 -18.82
CA SER A 475 10.08 10.63 -18.86
C SER A 475 10.24 12.03 -18.29
N PHE A 476 11.43 12.30 -17.77
CA PHE A 476 11.84 13.61 -17.27
C PHE A 476 13.35 13.81 -17.46
N ILE A 477 13.79 15.06 -17.44
CA ILE A 477 15.20 15.42 -17.65
C ILE A 477 15.80 15.87 -16.31
N ALA A 478 17.00 15.38 -15.99
CA ALA A 478 17.77 15.85 -14.84
C ALA A 478 18.09 17.34 -14.99
N PRO A 479 18.03 18.14 -13.91
CA PRO A 479 18.20 19.59 -14.00
C PRO A 479 19.60 19.91 -14.49
N ALA A 480 19.75 21.02 -15.20
CA ALA A 480 21.07 21.48 -15.65
C ALA A 480 22.00 21.84 -14.47
N THR A 481 21.46 22.15 -13.28
CA THR A 481 22.23 22.40 -12.06
C THR A 481 21.57 21.76 -10.85
N ASN A 482 22.40 21.27 -9.92
CA ASN A 482 21.97 20.67 -8.65
C ASN A 482 21.88 21.70 -7.50
N LYS A 483 22.28 22.96 -7.74
CA LYS A 483 22.28 24.02 -6.72
C LYS A 483 20.90 24.29 -6.12
N PRO A 484 19.79 24.34 -6.90
CA PRO A 484 18.47 24.56 -6.31
C PRO A 484 18.07 23.45 -5.32
N TYR A 485 18.39 22.19 -5.64
CA TYR A 485 18.11 21.08 -4.74
C TYR A 485 18.96 21.15 -3.46
N SER A 486 20.26 21.39 -3.60
CA SER A 486 21.18 21.55 -2.46
C SER A 486 20.68 22.60 -1.45
N LYS A 487 20.13 23.71 -1.95
CA LYS A 487 19.60 24.80 -1.11
C LYS A 487 18.33 24.41 -0.35
N ILE A 488 17.41 23.69 -0.99
CA ILE A 488 16.11 23.36 -0.37
C ILE A 488 16.18 22.09 0.50
N SER A 489 17.06 21.13 0.17
CA SER A 489 17.24 19.91 0.96
C SER A 489 18.20 20.08 2.13
N GLY A 490 19.12 21.04 2.05
CA GLY A 490 20.24 21.16 2.99
C GLY A 490 21.41 20.24 2.67
N ASP A 491 21.34 19.45 1.59
CA ASP A 491 22.45 18.61 1.13
C ASP A 491 23.44 19.42 0.29
N PHE A 492 24.38 20.06 0.99
CA PHE A 492 25.50 20.81 0.42
C PHE A 492 26.72 19.95 0.07
N ASN A 493 26.56 18.64 -0.15
CA ASN A 493 27.68 17.79 -0.58
C ASN A 493 28.28 18.32 -1.90
N PRO A 494 29.56 18.75 -1.91
CA PRO A 494 30.12 19.54 -3.00
C PRO A 494 30.28 18.75 -4.29
N ILE A 495 30.27 17.40 -4.23
CA ILE A 495 30.36 16.54 -5.41
C ILE A 495 29.23 16.81 -6.42
N HIS A 496 28.12 17.39 -5.98
CA HIS A 496 26.96 17.68 -6.83
C HIS A 496 27.04 19.03 -7.55
N ILE A 497 27.88 19.96 -7.09
CA ILE A 497 27.88 21.35 -7.60
C ILE A 497 29.27 21.87 -7.96
N ASN A 498 30.33 21.31 -7.38
CA ASN A 498 31.70 21.78 -7.54
C ASN A 498 32.56 20.72 -8.25
N PRO A 499 32.99 20.99 -9.49
CA PRO A 499 33.72 20.02 -10.29
C PRO A 499 35.08 19.63 -9.68
N TYR A 500 35.72 20.49 -8.90
CA TYR A 500 37.00 20.14 -8.24
C TYR A 500 36.83 19.01 -7.22
N PHE A 501 35.75 19.02 -6.45
CA PHE A 501 35.42 17.93 -5.51
C PHE A 501 35.00 16.66 -6.26
N SER A 502 34.17 16.79 -7.30
CA SER A 502 33.80 15.66 -8.17
C SER A 502 35.04 14.98 -8.76
N ASP A 503 36.01 15.77 -9.22
CA ASP A 503 37.23 15.25 -9.82
C ASP A 503 38.16 14.60 -8.80
N TYR A 504 38.28 15.16 -7.60
CA TYR A 504 39.00 14.52 -6.51
C TYR A 504 38.34 13.20 -6.08
N ALA A 505 37.00 13.15 -6.05
CA ALA A 505 36.22 11.96 -5.70
C ALA A 505 36.14 10.90 -6.81
N VAL A 506 36.79 11.14 -7.96
CA VAL A 506 36.84 10.24 -9.11
C VAL A 506 35.44 9.96 -9.70
N LEU A 507 34.60 10.99 -9.76
CA LEU A 507 33.26 10.92 -10.35
C LEU A 507 33.29 11.33 -11.84
N PRO A 508 32.30 10.92 -12.65
CA PRO A 508 32.20 11.30 -14.06
C PRO A 508 31.89 12.80 -14.29
N GLY A 509 31.48 13.50 -13.24
CA GLY A 509 31.08 14.90 -13.25
C GLY A 509 30.26 15.21 -12.00
N THR A 510 29.70 16.42 -11.96
CA THR A 510 28.84 16.86 -10.86
C THR A 510 27.48 16.15 -10.90
N ILE A 511 27.46 14.90 -10.42
CA ILE A 511 26.30 14.01 -10.47
C ILE A 511 25.07 14.63 -9.78
N THR A 512 23.90 14.36 -10.32
CA THR A 512 22.61 14.74 -9.73
C THR A 512 22.40 14.03 -8.39
N HIS A 513 21.81 14.72 -7.40
CA HIS A 513 21.48 14.12 -6.11
C HIS A 513 20.56 12.90 -6.29
N GLY A 514 20.91 11.77 -5.67
CA GLY A 514 20.05 10.58 -5.66
C GLY A 514 18.67 10.87 -5.10
N MET A 515 18.60 11.68 -4.03
CA MET A 515 17.33 12.10 -3.41
C MET A 515 16.47 12.99 -4.34
N TRP A 516 17.07 13.75 -5.25
CA TRP A 516 16.32 14.46 -6.29
C TRP A 516 15.71 13.46 -7.28
N SER A 517 16.49 12.49 -7.76
CA SER A 517 16.03 11.44 -8.68
C SER A 517 14.93 10.57 -8.04
N SER A 518 15.03 10.32 -6.73
CA SER A 518 13.99 9.66 -5.91
C SER A 518 12.68 10.44 -5.97
N ALA A 519 12.68 11.72 -5.56
CA ALA A 519 11.47 12.54 -5.56
C ALA A 519 10.87 12.75 -6.97
N ALA A 520 11.74 12.97 -7.97
CA ALA A 520 11.34 13.13 -9.36
C ALA A 520 10.75 11.83 -9.96
N THR A 521 11.17 10.66 -9.49
CA THR A 521 10.57 9.37 -9.86
C THR A 521 9.27 9.13 -9.10
N ARG A 522 9.23 9.40 -7.78
CA ARG A 522 8.05 9.16 -6.92
C ARG A 522 6.82 9.91 -7.39
N LYS A 523 6.97 11.10 -7.98
CA LYS A 523 5.83 11.85 -8.55
C LYS A 523 5.01 11.03 -9.56
N TYR A 524 5.61 10.06 -10.27
CA TYR A 524 4.86 9.18 -11.17
C TYR A 524 4.08 8.13 -10.41
N VAL A 525 4.57 7.63 -9.27
CA VAL A 525 3.78 6.77 -8.37
C VAL A 525 2.54 7.52 -7.90
N GLU A 526 2.72 8.78 -7.51
CA GLU A 526 1.64 9.67 -7.07
C GLU A 526 0.61 9.96 -8.19
N ASN A 527 1.09 10.36 -9.37
CA ASN A 527 0.20 10.77 -10.46
C ASN A 527 -0.47 9.58 -11.17
N VAL A 528 0.28 8.51 -11.43
CA VAL A 528 -0.21 7.36 -12.21
C VAL A 528 -0.96 6.35 -11.33
N VAL A 529 -0.38 5.98 -10.18
CA VAL A 529 -0.94 4.92 -9.32
C VAL A 529 -1.94 5.49 -8.31
N ALA A 530 -1.53 6.54 -7.61
CA ALA A 530 -2.38 7.21 -6.63
C ALA A 530 -3.40 8.16 -7.27
N GLN A 531 -3.36 8.35 -8.59
CA GLN A 531 -4.30 9.18 -9.36
C GLN A 531 -4.34 10.63 -8.87
N GLY A 532 -3.15 11.18 -8.56
CA GLY A 532 -3.00 12.55 -8.07
C GLY A 532 -3.44 12.76 -6.63
N LYS A 533 -3.55 11.68 -5.83
CA LYS A 533 -3.88 11.73 -4.39
C LYS A 533 -2.68 11.32 -3.54
N PRO A 534 -1.81 12.25 -3.14
CA PRO A 534 -0.55 11.93 -2.46
C PRO A 534 -0.73 11.13 -1.17
N GLU A 535 -1.84 11.32 -0.45
CA GLU A 535 -2.17 10.61 0.78
C GLU A 535 -2.32 9.09 0.61
N ARG A 536 -2.53 8.60 -0.61
CA ARG A 536 -2.58 7.16 -0.89
C ARG A 536 -1.20 6.52 -0.95
N VAL A 537 -0.11 7.26 -1.11
CA VAL A 537 1.24 6.68 -1.14
C VAL A 537 1.71 6.44 0.30
N LEU A 538 1.68 5.19 0.75
CA LEU A 538 1.95 4.82 2.14
C LEU A 538 3.42 4.48 2.37
N GLN A 539 4.06 3.85 1.38
CA GLN A 539 5.47 3.46 1.45
C GLN A 539 6.16 3.68 0.09
N TYR A 540 7.42 4.10 0.11
CA TYR A 540 8.25 4.27 -1.08
C TYR A 540 9.72 4.00 -0.75
N ASP A 541 10.28 2.92 -1.31
CA ASP A 541 11.66 2.49 -1.12
C ASP A 541 12.39 2.44 -2.44
N VAL A 542 13.59 3.02 -2.49
CA VAL A 542 14.42 3.05 -3.69
C VAL A 542 15.88 2.75 -3.37
N SER A 543 16.53 2.07 -4.30
CA SER A 543 17.97 1.86 -4.36
C SER A 543 18.55 2.63 -5.55
N PHE A 544 19.64 3.35 -5.29
CA PHE A 544 20.39 4.09 -6.29
C PHE A 544 21.40 3.15 -6.94
N VAL A 545 21.05 2.61 -8.10
CA VAL A 545 21.86 1.58 -8.80
C VAL A 545 22.84 2.18 -9.81
N GLY A 546 22.62 3.42 -10.25
CA GLY A 546 23.47 4.14 -11.18
C GLY A 546 23.49 5.64 -10.91
N MET A 547 24.55 6.31 -11.38
CA MET A 547 24.68 7.76 -11.27
C MET A 547 23.99 8.45 -12.45
N VAL A 548 23.40 9.62 -12.17
CA VAL A 548 22.73 10.47 -13.15
C VAL A 548 23.53 11.76 -13.27
N LEU A 549 23.79 12.22 -14.50
CA LEU A 549 24.41 13.53 -14.75
C LEU A 549 23.34 14.59 -15.06
N PRO A 550 23.64 15.88 -14.79
CA PRO A 550 22.81 16.99 -15.26
C PRO A 550 22.48 16.87 -16.75
N GLY A 551 21.20 17.01 -17.10
CA GLY A 551 20.72 16.89 -18.48
C GLY A 551 20.45 15.47 -18.99
N ASP A 552 20.72 14.41 -18.22
CA ASP A 552 20.30 13.05 -18.58
C ASP A 552 18.77 12.95 -18.69
N GLU A 553 18.29 12.23 -19.71
CA GLU A 553 16.88 11.88 -19.86
C GLU A 553 16.60 10.55 -19.15
N LEU A 554 15.58 10.55 -18.30
CA LEU A 554 15.21 9.44 -17.44
C LEU A 554 13.78 8.97 -17.77
N THR A 555 13.58 7.67 -17.90
CA THR A 555 12.27 7.04 -18.14
C THR A 555 11.88 6.16 -16.96
N VAL A 556 10.65 6.34 -16.46
CA VAL A 556 10.09 5.59 -15.31
C VAL A 556 9.18 4.48 -15.82
N LYS A 557 9.38 3.28 -15.29
CA LYS A 557 8.48 2.13 -15.44
C LYS A 557 7.88 1.78 -14.08
N LEU A 558 6.55 1.71 -14.04
CA LEU A 558 5.79 1.29 -12.86
C LEU A 558 5.03 0.00 -13.17
N THR A 559 5.20 -1.02 -12.34
CA THR A 559 4.52 -2.32 -12.50
C THR A 559 3.76 -2.65 -11.23
N HIS A 560 2.44 -2.85 -11.33
CA HIS A 560 1.63 -3.36 -10.24
C HIS A 560 1.81 -4.89 -10.18
N TYR A 561 2.51 -5.40 -9.16
CA TYR A 561 2.93 -6.80 -9.12
C TYR A 561 2.24 -7.63 -8.02
N GLY A 562 1.59 -6.99 -7.06
CA GLY A 562 0.97 -7.67 -5.94
C GLY A 562 0.12 -6.76 -5.06
N MET A 563 -0.47 -7.35 -4.02
CA MET A 563 -1.37 -6.69 -3.08
C MET A 563 -0.96 -7.01 -1.64
N ARG A 564 -1.16 -6.06 -0.73
CA ARG A 564 -0.91 -6.24 0.72
C ARG A 564 -2.04 -5.60 1.50
N ASP A 565 -2.86 -6.39 2.19
CA ASP A 565 -3.91 -5.89 3.09
C ASP A 565 -4.83 -4.78 2.51
N GLY A 566 -5.12 -4.84 1.21
CA GLY A 566 -5.91 -3.84 0.52
C GLY A 566 -5.09 -2.72 -0.13
N ASN A 567 -3.76 -2.77 -0.09
CA ASN A 567 -2.87 -1.81 -0.75
C ASN A 567 -2.20 -2.44 -1.98
N LEU A 568 -1.97 -1.63 -3.00
CA LEU A 568 -1.29 -1.98 -4.25
C LEU A 568 0.23 -2.00 -3.99
N ALA A 569 0.89 -3.10 -4.34
CA ALA A 569 2.34 -3.22 -4.32
C ALA A 569 2.92 -2.95 -5.72
N ILE A 570 3.71 -1.89 -5.83
CA ILE A 570 4.23 -1.37 -7.08
C ILE A 570 5.73 -1.55 -7.13
N LYS A 571 6.24 -2.05 -8.26
CA LYS A 571 7.66 -2.04 -8.59
C LYS A 571 7.98 -0.77 -9.36
N VAL A 572 9.08 -0.11 -8.98
CA VAL A 572 9.52 1.17 -9.54
C VAL A 572 10.89 0.98 -10.17
N GLU A 573 11.04 1.31 -11.45
CA GLU A 573 12.32 1.26 -12.14
C GLU A 573 12.51 2.55 -12.94
N THR A 574 13.68 3.18 -12.85
CA THR A 574 14.05 4.33 -13.68
C THR A 574 15.32 4.01 -14.44
N SER A 575 15.30 4.21 -15.75
CA SER A 575 16.44 4.02 -16.65
C SER A 575 16.80 5.30 -17.37
N ASN A 576 18.08 5.45 -17.73
CA ASN A 576 18.56 6.58 -18.51
C ASN A 576 18.40 6.35 -20.03
N GLN A 577 18.79 7.35 -20.82
CA GLN A 577 18.74 7.31 -22.29
C GLN A 577 19.60 6.21 -22.93
N ARG A 578 20.53 5.60 -22.18
CA ARG A 578 21.35 4.46 -22.64
C ARG A 578 20.69 3.10 -22.33
N GLY A 579 19.53 3.09 -21.70
CA GLY A 579 18.85 1.87 -21.23
C GLY A 579 19.44 1.31 -19.94
N GLU A 580 20.37 2.00 -19.30
CA GLU A 580 20.94 1.58 -18.02
C GLU A 580 19.99 1.96 -16.88
N ARG A 581 19.73 1.02 -15.99
CA ARG A 581 18.93 1.28 -14.80
C ARG A 581 19.71 2.17 -13.83
N VAL A 582 19.09 3.25 -13.36
CA VAL A 582 19.69 4.18 -12.39
C VAL A 582 18.99 4.16 -11.03
N LEU A 583 17.71 3.79 -11.00
CA LEU A 583 16.92 3.63 -9.78
C LEU A 583 16.08 2.35 -9.86
N SER A 584 15.98 1.64 -8.74
CA SER A 584 15.13 0.46 -8.59
C SER A 584 14.47 0.48 -7.22
N GLY A 585 13.19 0.15 -7.12
CA GLY A 585 12.47 0.30 -5.87
C GLY A 585 11.09 -0.34 -5.85
N THR A 586 10.38 -0.11 -4.74
CA THR A 586 9.01 -0.53 -4.51
C THR A 586 8.20 0.59 -3.89
N ALA A 587 6.88 0.59 -4.10
CA ALA A 587 5.96 1.47 -3.41
C ALA A 587 4.73 0.69 -2.95
N GLU A 588 4.16 1.10 -1.81
CA GLU A 588 2.86 0.62 -1.34
C GLU A 588 1.88 1.78 -1.44
N VAL A 589 0.81 1.59 -2.20
CA VAL A 589 -0.20 2.61 -2.48
C VAL A 589 -1.57 2.10 -2.05
N ALA A 590 -2.27 2.84 -1.19
CA ALA A 590 -3.64 2.50 -0.79
C ALA A 590 -4.55 2.37 -2.01
N GLN A 591 -5.46 1.40 -2.00
CA GLN A 591 -6.55 1.36 -2.99
C GLN A 591 -7.42 2.60 -2.88
N VAL A 592 -8.23 2.86 -3.92
CA VAL A 592 -9.27 3.86 -3.84
C VAL A 592 -10.28 3.47 -2.75
N PRO A 593 -10.87 4.43 -2.00
CA PRO A 593 -11.83 4.13 -0.94
C PRO A 593 -12.93 3.21 -1.43
N THR A 594 -13.01 2.01 -0.83
CA THR A 594 -13.94 0.95 -1.27
C THR A 594 -15.06 0.73 -0.26
N ALA A 595 -16.30 0.68 -0.75
CA ALA A 595 -17.46 0.19 -0.01
C ALA A 595 -17.82 -1.24 -0.48
N TYR A 596 -18.05 -2.15 0.47
CA TYR A 596 -18.48 -3.51 0.17
C TYR A 596 -19.96 -3.68 0.49
N VAL A 597 -20.73 -4.16 -0.48
CA VAL A 597 -22.16 -4.42 -0.32
C VAL A 597 -22.50 -5.88 -0.59
N PHE A 598 -23.39 -6.44 0.21
CA PHE A 598 -23.74 -7.88 0.14
C PHE A 598 -25.18 -8.07 -0.32
N THR A 599 -25.39 -8.93 -1.31
CA THR A 599 -26.67 -9.11 -1.98
C THR A 599 -27.72 -9.77 -1.07
N GLY A 600 -29.00 -9.47 -1.33
CA GLY A 600 -30.12 -10.10 -0.63
C GLY A 600 -30.64 -11.36 -1.32
N GLN A 601 -31.68 -11.96 -0.76
CA GLN A 601 -32.41 -13.06 -1.40
C GLN A 601 -33.05 -12.60 -2.72
N GLY A 602 -33.06 -13.48 -3.73
CA GLY A 602 -33.66 -13.27 -5.05
C GLY A 602 -32.69 -13.44 -6.22
N SER A 603 -31.38 -13.47 -5.95
CA SER A 603 -30.32 -13.62 -6.94
C SER A 603 -29.75 -15.05 -7.03
N GLN A 604 -30.24 -15.99 -6.21
CA GLN A 604 -29.74 -17.35 -6.17
C GLN A 604 -29.96 -18.09 -7.50
N GLU A 605 -28.93 -18.80 -7.96
CA GLU A 605 -28.95 -19.60 -9.18
C GLU A 605 -28.18 -20.92 -9.00
N PRO A 606 -28.58 -22.01 -9.70
CA PRO A 606 -27.85 -23.27 -9.64
C PRO A 606 -26.38 -23.10 -10.06
N GLY A 607 -25.47 -23.68 -9.28
CA GLY A 607 -24.03 -23.60 -9.53
C GLY A 607 -23.34 -22.32 -9.05
N MET A 608 -24.04 -21.37 -8.42
CA MET A 608 -23.41 -20.15 -7.92
C MET A 608 -22.23 -20.44 -6.97
N GLY A 609 -21.14 -19.69 -7.14
CA GLY A 609 -19.91 -19.84 -6.33
C GLY A 609 -19.11 -21.12 -6.57
N MET A 610 -19.56 -22.06 -7.41
CA MET A 610 -18.90 -23.36 -7.60
C MET A 610 -17.59 -23.28 -8.39
N GLU A 611 -17.44 -22.29 -9.28
CA GLU A 611 -16.16 -22.02 -9.94
C GLU A 611 -15.08 -21.67 -8.91
N LEU A 612 -15.40 -20.76 -8.00
CA LEU A 612 -14.51 -20.34 -6.93
C LEU A 612 -14.23 -21.49 -5.94
N TYR A 613 -15.24 -22.29 -5.60
CA TYR A 613 -15.07 -23.52 -4.81
C TYR A 613 -14.02 -24.46 -5.41
N ASN A 614 -14.01 -24.61 -6.74
CA ASN A 614 -13.07 -25.48 -7.43
C ASN A 614 -11.66 -24.88 -7.48
N ASN A 615 -11.52 -23.57 -7.63
CA ASN A 615 -10.23 -22.92 -7.94
C ASN A 615 -9.55 -22.23 -6.74
N SER A 616 -10.27 -21.93 -5.65
CA SER A 616 -9.74 -21.21 -4.49
C SER A 616 -9.77 -22.07 -3.21
N PRO A 617 -8.62 -22.33 -2.57
CA PRO A 617 -8.57 -23.02 -1.28
C PRO A 617 -9.35 -22.29 -0.18
N ALA A 618 -9.29 -20.95 -0.15
CA ALA A 618 -9.99 -20.13 0.84
C ALA A 618 -11.51 -20.25 0.69
N ALA A 619 -12.02 -20.12 -0.54
CA ALA A 619 -13.45 -20.29 -0.82
C ALA A 619 -13.92 -21.72 -0.52
N ARG A 620 -13.13 -22.72 -0.91
CA ARG A 620 -13.44 -24.14 -0.66
C ARG A 620 -13.56 -24.44 0.83
N ALA A 621 -12.65 -23.92 1.66
CA ALA A 621 -12.70 -24.11 3.10
C ALA A 621 -13.99 -23.57 3.73
N VAL A 622 -14.52 -22.44 3.23
CA VAL A 622 -15.82 -21.89 3.70
C VAL A 622 -16.97 -22.84 3.37
N TRP A 623 -17.03 -23.32 2.11
CA TRP A 623 -18.06 -24.26 1.67
C TRP A 623 -17.99 -25.60 2.41
N GLU A 624 -16.80 -26.18 2.55
CA GLU A 624 -16.61 -27.46 3.23
C GLU A 624 -16.96 -27.37 4.72
N ALA A 625 -16.58 -26.27 5.39
CA ALA A 625 -16.95 -26.04 6.78
C ALA A 625 -18.46 -25.88 6.96
N ALA A 626 -19.13 -25.15 6.07
CA ALA A 626 -20.58 -25.02 6.06
C ALA A 626 -21.27 -26.37 5.81
N ASP A 627 -20.84 -27.11 4.79
CA ASP A 627 -21.44 -28.38 4.37
C ASP A 627 -21.26 -29.46 5.45
N ALA A 628 -20.06 -29.59 5.99
CA ALA A 628 -19.77 -30.54 7.07
C ALA A 628 -20.63 -30.28 8.32
N HIS A 629 -20.79 -29.00 8.69
CA HIS A 629 -21.67 -28.61 9.79
C HIS A 629 -23.13 -28.96 9.49
N LEU A 630 -23.67 -28.56 8.34
CA LEU A 630 -25.06 -28.82 7.96
C LEU A 630 -25.38 -30.31 7.82
N LEU A 631 -24.43 -31.11 7.33
CA LEU A 631 -24.55 -32.58 7.29
C LEU A 631 -24.60 -33.17 8.69
N ALA A 632 -23.73 -32.72 9.60
CA ALA A 632 -23.70 -33.19 10.97
C ALA A 632 -24.94 -32.76 11.78
N VAL A 633 -25.47 -31.56 11.50
CA VAL A 633 -26.50 -30.91 12.32
C VAL A 633 -27.92 -31.16 11.82
N TYR A 634 -28.10 -31.12 10.50
CA TYR A 634 -29.41 -31.21 9.85
C TYR A 634 -29.51 -32.38 8.86
N GLY A 635 -28.40 -33.06 8.55
CA GLY A 635 -28.38 -34.12 7.54
C GLY A 635 -28.45 -33.58 6.11
N ILE A 636 -28.06 -32.33 5.88
CA ILE A 636 -28.22 -31.61 4.61
C ILE A 636 -26.85 -31.24 4.06
N SER A 637 -26.62 -31.53 2.77
CA SER A 637 -25.49 -30.98 2.03
C SER A 637 -25.97 -29.77 1.24
N ILE A 638 -25.44 -28.60 1.57
CA ILE A 638 -25.70 -27.37 0.82
C ILE A 638 -24.98 -27.39 -0.53
N VAL A 639 -23.80 -28.02 -0.61
CA VAL A 639 -23.07 -28.18 -1.87
C VAL A 639 -23.88 -28.98 -2.88
N ASP A 640 -24.52 -30.07 -2.45
CA ASP A 640 -25.45 -30.87 -3.27
C ASP A 640 -26.64 -30.02 -3.75
N ILE A 641 -27.25 -29.25 -2.85
CA ILE A 641 -28.40 -28.39 -3.20
C ILE A 641 -28.02 -27.33 -4.24
N VAL A 642 -26.86 -26.68 -4.09
CA VAL A 642 -26.42 -25.63 -5.02
C VAL A 642 -26.02 -26.20 -6.37
N LYS A 643 -25.32 -27.34 -6.41
CA LYS A 643 -24.87 -27.98 -7.66
C LYS A 643 -26.02 -28.59 -8.45
N ASN A 644 -26.90 -29.33 -7.77
CA ASN A 644 -27.87 -30.21 -8.43
C ASN A 644 -29.31 -29.69 -8.38
N ASN A 645 -29.60 -28.70 -7.52
CA ASN A 645 -30.94 -28.16 -7.27
C ASN A 645 -32.05 -29.23 -7.24
N PRO A 646 -31.94 -30.26 -6.37
CA PRO A 646 -32.90 -31.35 -6.32
C PRO A 646 -34.28 -30.82 -5.94
N LYS A 647 -35.35 -31.42 -6.47
CA LYS A 647 -36.74 -31.06 -6.12
C LYS A 647 -37.15 -31.51 -4.73
N GLU A 648 -36.52 -32.57 -4.24
CA GLU A 648 -36.79 -33.17 -2.94
C GLU A 648 -35.51 -33.63 -2.26
N LYS A 649 -35.51 -33.60 -0.92
CA LYS A 649 -34.42 -34.12 -0.10
C LYS A 649 -35.00 -34.76 1.15
N THR A 650 -34.78 -36.06 1.29
CA THR A 650 -35.20 -36.85 2.45
C THR A 650 -34.08 -36.96 3.46
N ILE A 651 -34.36 -36.55 4.69
CA ILE A 651 -33.48 -36.65 5.85
C ILE A 651 -33.87 -37.90 6.61
N HIS A 652 -32.93 -38.83 6.80
CA HIS A 652 -33.18 -40.07 7.54
C HIS A 652 -32.67 -39.94 8.98
N PHE A 653 -33.54 -40.26 9.95
CA PHE A 653 -33.24 -40.15 11.38
C PHE A 653 -32.77 -41.49 12.00
N GLY A 654 -32.13 -42.33 11.19
CA GLY A 654 -31.60 -43.63 11.60
C GLY A 654 -30.31 -43.54 12.43
N GLY A 655 -30.15 -44.46 13.37
CA GLY A 655 -28.96 -44.55 14.23
C GLY A 655 -28.80 -43.37 15.22
N ILE A 656 -27.71 -43.37 15.99
CA ILE A 656 -27.44 -42.37 17.03
C ILE A 656 -27.35 -40.95 16.44
N LYS A 657 -26.67 -40.80 15.30
CA LYS A 657 -26.54 -39.51 14.60
C LYS A 657 -27.90 -38.99 14.12
N GLY A 658 -28.71 -39.83 13.49
CA GLY A 658 -30.04 -39.45 13.01
C GLY A 658 -31.00 -39.07 14.13
N GLN A 659 -30.92 -39.73 15.29
CA GLN A 659 -31.69 -39.35 16.48
C GLN A 659 -31.32 -37.95 16.98
N ALA A 660 -30.03 -37.60 17.02
CA ALA A 660 -29.59 -36.26 17.42
C ALA A 660 -30.07 -35.18 16.44
N ILE A 661 -30.02 -35.44 15.13
CA ILE A 661 -30.57 -34.55 14.10
C ILE A 661 -32.07 -34.35 14.31
N ARG A 662 -32.83 -35.43 14.56
CA ARG A 662 -34.27 -35.34 14.83
C ARG A 662 -34.60 -34.50 16.05
N GLN A 663 -33.86 -34.68 17.14
CA GLN A 663 -34.04 -33.88 18.37
C GLN A 663 -33.83 -32.39 18.09
N ARG A 664 -32.89 -32.02 17.21
CA ARG A 664 -32.67 -30.62 16.83
C ARG A 664 -33.84 -30.05 16.06
N TYR A 665 -34.39 -30.77 15.09
CA TYR A 665 -35.61 -30.35 14.39
C TYR A 665 -36.79 -30.19 15.35
N MET A 666 -36.96 -31.12 16.30
CA MET A 666 -38.02 -31.06 17.32
C MET A 666 -37.86 -29.88 18.29
N ALA A 667 -36.63 -29.46 18.57
CA ALA A 667 -36.34 -28.35 19.48
C ALA A 667 -36.59 -26.96 18.84
N MET A 668 -36.77 -26.89 17.52
CA MET A 668 -37.04 -25.64 16.82
C MET A 668 -38.50 -25.22 16.99
N SER A 669 -38.72 -23.97 17.40
CA SER A 669 -40.05 -23.39 17.60
C SER A 669 -40.10 -21.97 17.06
N TYR A 670 -41.31 -21.45 16.82
CA TYR A 670 -41.53 -20.07 16.41
C TYR A 670 -42.70 -19.45 17.17
N GLY A 671 -42.68 -18.13 17.26
CA GLY A 671 -43.77 -17.35 17.84
C GLY A 671 -44.72 -16.92 16.73
N THR A 672 -46.01 -17.11 16.92
CA THR A 672 -47.08 -16.55 16.08
C THR A 672 -48.10 -15.84 16.96
N THR A 673 -48.80 -14.85 16.42
CA THR A 673 -49.88 -14.15 17.13
C THR A 673 -51.21 -14.79 16.74
N ASP A 674 -52.04 -15.16 17.72
CA ASP A 674 -53.39 -15.60 17.43
C ASP A 674 -54.33 -14.42 17.10
N LYS A 675 -55.57 -14.72 16.68
CA LYS A 675 -56.57 -13.71 16.29
C LYS A 675 -56.93 -12.73 17.42
N ASP A 676 -56.61 -13.08 18.67
CA ASP A 676 -56.87 -12.27 19.86
C ASP A 676 -55.65 -11.46 20.30
N GLY A 677 -54.54 -11.51 19.54
CA GLY A 677 -53.32 -10.74 19.82
C GLY A 677 -52.33 -11.42 20.77
N ASN A 678 -52.57 -12.67 21.20
CA ASN A 678 -51.69 -13.39 22.10
C ASN A 678 -50.59 -14.13 21.35
N VAL A 679 -49.35 -14.06 21.85
CA VAL A 679 -48.21 -14.78 21.26
C VAL A 679 -48.22 -16.25 21.70
N LYS A 680 -48.32 -17.17 20.72
CA LYS A 680 -48.21 -18.63 20.91
C LYS A 680 -46.88 -19.13 20.36
N THR A 681 -46.22 -20.02 21.10
CA THR A 681 -45.02 -20.71 20.64
C THR A 681 -45.41 -22.07 20.06
N LEU A 682 -45.08 -22.32 18.79
CA LEU A 682 -45.40 -23.54 18.07
C LEU A 682 -44.12 -24.22 17.56
N PRO A 683 -44.09 -25.56 17.43
CA PRO A 683 -42.96 -26.25 16.81
C PRO A 683 -42.86 -25.88 15.32
N LEU A 684 -41.64 -25.61 14.85
CA LEU A 684 -41.39 -25.34 13.42
C LEU A 684 -41.61 -26.56 12.52
N PHE A 685 -41.50 -27.76 13.12
CA PHE A 685 -41.70 -29.05 12.45
C PHE A 685 -42.67 -29.91 13.27
N ALA A 686 -43.95 -29.54 13.28
CA ALA A 686 -45.01 -30.27 14.00
C ALA A 686 -45.10 -31.75 13.58
N ASP A 687 -44.75 -32.06 12.33
CA ASP A 687 -44.80 -33.42 11.75
C ASP A 687 -43.60 -34.30 12.17
N ILE A 688 -42.59 -33.72 12.84
CA ILE A 688 -41.42 -34.44 13.34
C ILE A 688 -41.60 -34.71 14.83
N HIS A 689 -41.78 -35.97 15.18
CA HIS A 689 -41.88 -36.45 16.57
C HIS A 689 -40.86 -37.58 16.85
N VAL A 690 -40.79 -38.06 18.10
CA VAL A 690 -39.83 -39.10 18.55
C VAL A 690 -39.88 -40.39 17.72
N ARG A 691 -40.99 -40.68 17.03
CA ARG A 691 -41.14 -41.88 16.18
C ARG A 691 -40.94 -41.63 14.68
N THR A 692 -40.70 -40.39 14.25
CA THR A 692 -40.57 -40.05 12.82
C THR A 692 -39.27 -40.64 12.29
N PRO A 693 -39.29 -41.53 11.28
CA PRO A 693 -38.07 -42.18 10.79
C PRO A 693 -37.32 -41.32 9.77
N GLN A 694 -38.02 -40.45 9.05
CA GLN A 694 -37.46 -39.55 8.04
C GLN A 694 -38.37 -38.33 7.83
N TYR A 695 -37.83 -37.28 7.24
CA TYR A 695 -38.58 -36.09 6.84
C TYR A 695 -38.12 -35.61 5.45
N THR A 696 -39.04 -35.26 4.58
CA THR A 696 -38.74 -34.85 3.20
C THR A 696 -39.03 -33.36 3.00
N PHE A 697 -38.02 -32.61 2.58
CA PHE A 697 -38.20 -31.27 2.03
C PHE A 697 -38.53 -31.38 0.55
N SER A 698 -39.46 -30.55 0.06
CA SER A 698 -39.83 -30.50 -1.35
C SER A 698 -40.10 -29.08 -1.81
N HIS A 699 -39.71 -28.73 -3.04
CA HIS A 699 -40.05 -27.47 -3.69
C HIS A 699 -40.22 -27.66 -5.21
N PRO A 700 -41.28 -27.13 -5.84
CA PRO A 700 -41.62 -27.45 -7.24
C PRO A 700 -40.52 -27.06 -8.24
N ASN A 701 -39.81 -25.97 -7.97
CA ASN A 701 -38.75 -25.43 -8.81
C ASN A 701 -37.34 -25.89 -8.38
N GLY A 702 -37.25 -26.78 -7.39
CA GLY A 702 -35.99 -27.19 -6.77
C GLY A 702 -35.74 -26.51 -5.42
N LEU A 703 -35.05 -27.21 -4.53
CA LEU A 703 -34.81 -26.81 -3.14
C LEU A 703 -33.95 -25.57 -3.00
N LEU A 704 -33.14 -25.21 -4.00
CA LEU A 704 -32.36 -23.97 -3.98
C LEU A 704 -33.25 -22.73 -3.87
N PHE A 705 -34.50 -22.81 -4.35
CA PHE A 705 -35.48 -21.73 -4.28
C PHE A 705 -36.34 -21.76 -3.02
N ALA A 706 -36.21 -22.79 -2.17
CA ALA A 706 -36.83 -22.79 -0.85
C ALA A 706 -36.05 -21.85 0.08
N THR A 707 -36.75 -20.91 0.71
CA THR A 707 -36.17 -19.81 1.52
C THR A 707 -35.08 -20.27 2.49
N GLN A 708 -35.30 -21.37 3.21
CA GLN A 708 -34.33 -21.90 4.19
C GLN A 708 -33.00 -22.39 3.57
N PHE A 709 -32.99 -22.79 2.30
CA PHE A 709 -31.77 -23.22 1.60
C PHE A 709 -31.19 -22.10 0.74
N ALA A 710 -32.03 -21.29 0.11
CA ALA A 710 -31.63 -20.10 -0.63
C ALA A 710 -30.77 -19.18 0.24
N GLN A 711 -31.19 -18.94 1.49
CA GLN A 711 -30.46 -18.07 2.41
C GLN A 711 -29.07 -18.62 2.75
N ILE A 712 -28.96 -19.92 3.07
CA ILE A 712 -27.65 -20.56 3.32
C ILE A 712 -26.76 -20.44 2.07
N ALA A 713 -27.30 -20.80 0.92
CA ALA A 713 -26.53 -20.84 -0.31
C ALA A 713 -25.93 -19.46 -0.66
N LEU A 714 -26.72 -18.38 -0.50
CA LEU A 714 -26.27 -17.02 -0.73
C LEU A 714 -25.17 -16.61 0.25
N VAL A 715 -25.39 -16.74 1.56
CA VAL A 715 -24.40 -16.27 2.54
C VAL A 715 -23.08 -17.04 2.46
N VAL A 716 -23.12 -18.34 2.11
CA VAL A 716 -21.90 -19.14 1.91
C VAL A 716 -21.18 -18.70 0.62
N THR A 717 -21.91 -18.41 -0.46
CA THR A 717 -21.34 -17.88 -1.70
C THR A 717 -20.64 -16.54 -1.47
N GLU A 718 -21.32 -15.62 -0.79
CA GLU A 718 -20.82 -14.27 -0.52
C GLU A 718 -19.60 -14.29 0.42
N LYS A 719 -19.66 -15.07 1.50
CA LYS A 719 -18.52 -15.23 2.41
C LYS A 719 -17.34 -15.92 1.73
N ALA A 720 -17.58 -16.93 0.89
CA ALA A 720 -16.51 -17.60 0.13
C ALA A 720 -15.83 -16.65 -0.86
N ALA A 721 -16.58 -15.79 -1.55
CA ALA A 721 -16.03 -14.76 -2.43
C ALA A 721 -15.17 -13.76 -1.65
N PHE A 722 -15.66 -13.29 -0.51
CA PHE A 722 -14.93 -12.35 0.33
C PHE A 722 -13.64 -12.96 0.91
N GLU A 723 -13.67 -14.20 1.42
CA GLU A 723 -12.49 -14.88 1.95
C GLU A 723 -11.43 -15.16 0.87
N ASP A 724 -11.83 -15.45 -0.38
CA ASP A 724 -10.89 -15.52 -1.50
C ASP A 724 -10.20 -14.17 -1.74
N MET A 725 -10.98 -13.08 -1.81
CA MET A 725 -10.42 -11.73 -1.99
C MET A 725 -9.46 -11.35 -0.85
N LYS A 726 -9.84 -11.65 0.40
CA LYS A 726 -9.03 -11.40 1.59
C LYS A 726 -7.73 -12.21 1.57
N SER A 727 -7.77 -13.48 1.16
CA SER A 727 -6.59 -14.34 1.05
C SER A 727 -5.55 -13.84 0.03
N LYS A 728 -6.00 -13.08 -0.97
CA LYS A 728 -5.17 -12.42 -2.00
C LYS A 728 -4.80 -10.98 -1.64
N GLY A 729 -5.11 -10.51 -0.43
CA GLY A 729 -4.77 -9.16 0.02
C GLY A 729 -5.57 -8.03 -0.65
N LEU A 730 -6.74 -8.32 -1.24
CA LEU A 730 -7.52 -7.34 -2.01
C LEU A 730 -8.46 -6.48 -1.13
N VAL A 731 -8.74 -6.90 0.10
CA VAL A 731 -9.72 -6.28 0.99
C VAL A 731 -9.07 -5.19 1.85
N GLN A 732 -9.65 -3.98 1.79
CA GLN A 732 -9.24 -2.84 2.60
C GLN A 732 -9.79 -2.95 4.03
N LYS A 733 -8.95 -2.67 5.05
CA LYS A 733 -9.31 -2.80 6.48
C LYS A 733 -10.39 -1.81 6.93
N ASP A 734 -10.27 -0.54 6.53
CA ASP A 734 -11.22 0.53 6.90
C ASP A 734 -12.19 0.81 5.75
N CYS A 735 -13.20 -0.05 5.64
CA CYS A 735 -14.22 0.04 4.59
C CYS A 735 -15.64 0.13 5.16
N ALA A 736 -16.50 0.82 4.41
CA ALA A 736 -17.93 0.82 4.68
C ALA A 736 -18.53 -0.55 4.33
N LEU A 737 -19.41 -1.06 5.19
CA LEU A 737 -20.08 -2.35 5.00
C LEU A 737 -21.60 -2.21 5.16
N ALA A 738 -22.32 -2.73 4.18
CA ALA A 738 -23.77 -2.81 4.18
C ALA A 738 -24.22 -4.08 3.47
N GLY A 739 -25.39 -4.60 3.80
CA GLY A 739 -25.96 -5.74 3.06
C GLY A 739 -27.45 -5.61 2.97
N LEU A 740 -28.03 -5.94 1.81
CA LEU A 740 -29.47 -5.82 1.60
C LEU A 740 -30.16 -7.04 2.21
N SER A 741 -31.01 -6.84 3.22
CA SER A 741 -31.75 -7.93 3.87
C SER A 741 -30.82 -9.06 4.36
N LEU A 742 -30.82 -10.21 3.69
CA LEU A 742 -29.95 -11.35 4.02
C LEU A 742 -28.46 -10.98 4.01
N GLY A 743 -28.03 -10.13 3.07
CA GLY A 743 -26.63 -9.77 2.91
C GLY A 743 -26.04 -9.07 4.15
N GLU A 744 -26.87 -8.53 5.04
CA GLU A 744 -26.45 -7.94 6.31
C GLU A 744 -25.72 -8.97 7.19
N TYR A 745 -26.19 -10.23 7.19
CA TYR A 745 -25.54 -11.33 7.91
C TYR A 745 -24.22 -11.71 7.26
N SER A 746 -24.15 -11.74 5.93
CA SER A 746 -22.92 -12.00 5.18
C SER A 746 -21.87 -10.92 5.43
N ALA A 747 -22.27 -9.65 5.42
CA ALA A 747 -21.39 -8.51 5.65
C ALA A 747 -20.75 -8.58 7.05
N LEU A 748 -21.58 -8.76 8.08
CA LEU A 748 -21.14 -8.88 9.48
C LEU A 748 -20.26 -10.12 9.70
N ALA A 749 -20.58 -11.24 9.05
CA ALA A 749 -19.79 -12.45 9.17
C ALA A 749 -18.47 -12.39 8.40
N SER A 750 -18.38 -11.60 7.33
CA SER A 750 -17.20 -11.54 6.46
C SER A 750 -16.19 -10.49 6.92
N ILE A 751 -16.66 -9.28 7.23
CA ILE A 751 -15.79 -8.14 7.57
C ILE A 751 -15.53 -8.07 9.08
N ALA A 752 -16.57 -8.15 9.89
CA ALA A 752 -16.47 -8.02 11.35
C ALA A 752 -16.32 -9.37 12.08
N ASP A 753 -16.40 -10.50 11.36
CA ASP A 753 -16.35 -11.87 11.90
C ASP A 753 -17.30 -12.12 13.10
N VAL A 754 -18.47 -11.46 13.10
CA VAL A 754 -19.49 -11.57 14.18
C VAL A 754 -20.01 -13.00 14.33
N LEU A 755 -20.09 -13.73 13.21
CA LEU A 755 -20.58 -15.10 13.16
C LEU A 755 -19.58 -16.00 12.43
N ALA A 756 -19.11 -17.03 13.14
CA ALA A 756 -18.44 -18.16 12.50
C ALA A 756 -19.35 -18.81 11.44
N ILE A 757 -18.78 -19.44 10.42
CA ILE A 757 -19.56 -20.02 9.31
C ILE A 757 -20.64 -20.99 9.80
N SER A 758 -20.36 -21.81 10.81
CA SER A 758 -21.32 -22.73 11.42
C SER A 758 -22.50 -22.01 12.09
N ALA A 759 -22.24 -20.93 12.83
CA ALA A 759 -23.26 -20.11 13.45
C ALA A 759 -24.07 -19.32 12.41
N LEU A 760 -23.41 -18.80 11.37
CA LEU A 760 -24.04 -18.09 10.26
C LEU A 760 -25.08 -18.98 9.55
N VAL A 761 -24.69 -20.19 9.11
CA VAL A 761 -25.60 -21.10 8.41
C VAL A 761 -26.75 -21.57 9.31
N ASP A 762 -26.52 -21.73 10.61
CA ASP A 762 -27.57 -22.04 11.59
C ASP A 762 -28.58 -20.90 11.75
N VAL A 763 -28.09 -19.66 11.84
CA VAL A 763 -28.93 -18.46 11.99
C VAL A 763 -29.79 -18.25 10.76
N VAL A 764 -29.21 -18.32 9.56
CA VAL A 764 -29.98 -18.08 8.34
C VAL A 764 -30.89 -19.25 7.96
N PHE A 765 -30.56 -20.49 8.34
CA PHE A 765 -31.48 -21.62 8.23
C PHE A 765 -32.71 -21.41 9.12
N TYR A 766 -32.48 -21.07 10.39
CA TYR A 766 -33.55 -20.80 11.34
C TYR A 766 -34.40 -19.59 10.92
N ARG A 767 -33.76 -18.53 10.44
CA ARG A 767 -34.42 -17.34 9.87
C ARG A 767 -35.33 -17.75 8.71
N GLY A 768 -34.80 -18.46 7.73
CA GLY A 768 -35.55 -18.87 6.54
C GLY A 768 -36.73 -19.79 6.85
N ILE A 769 -36.58 -20.77 7.73
CA ILE A 769 -37.68 -21.67 8.09
C ILE A 769 -38.75 -20.97 8.94
N THR A 770 -38.34 -20.04 9.82
CA THR A 770 -39.28 -19.23 10.62
C THR A 770 -40.18 -18.40 9.71
N MET A 771 -39.59 -17.75 8.70
CA MET A 771 -40.33 -16.96 7.73
C MET A 771 -41.28 -17.84 6.91
N GLN A 772 -40.83 -19.04 6.50
CA GLN A 772 -41.65 -19.98 5.72
C GLN A 772 -42.86 -20.53 6.49
N ARG A 773 -42.69 -20.79 7.80
CA ARG A 773 -43.72 -21.39 8.67
C ARG A 773 -44.64 -20.38 9.34
N ALA A 774 -44.26 -19.11 9.36
CA ALA A 774 -45.12 -18.04 9.86
C ALA A 774 -46.38 -17.85 9.00
N VAL A 775 -46.32 -18.23 7.73
CA VAL A 775 -47.42 -18.05 6.78
C VAL A 775 -48.37 -19.23 6.78
N GLU A 776 -49.66 -18.96 7.01
CA GLU A 776 -50.73 -19.95 6.86
C GLU A 776 -50.93 -20.33 5.38
N ARG A 777 -51.14 -21.63 5.13
CA ARG A 777 -51.29 -22.20 3.79
C ARG A 777 -52.55 -23.06 3.71
N ASP A 778 -53.18 -23.05 2.54
CA ASP A 778 -54.34 -23.89 2.24
C ASP A 778 -53.96 -25.35 1.94
N GLU A 779 -54.95 -26.20 1.69
CA GLU A 779 -54.77 -27.63 1.33
C GLU A 779 -53.95 -27.84 0.04
N HIS A 780 -53.82 -26.81 -0.80
CA HIS A 780 -53.01 -26.80 -2.02
C HIS A 780 -51.62 -26.18 -1.78
N ASN A 781 -51.25 -25.95 -0.51
CA ASN A 781 -50.01 -25.33 -0.07
C ASN A 781 -49.79 -23.89 -0.57
N ARG A 782 -50.87 -23.17 -0.91
CA ARG A 782 -50.85 -21.77 -1.35
C ARG A 782 -51.08 -20.85 -0.15
N SER A 783 -50.45 -19.68 -0.14
CA SER A 783 -50.76 -18.63 0.85
C SER A 783 -51.68 -17.56 0.25
N ASN A 784 -52.31 -16.79 1.13
CA ASN A 784 -53.08 -15.59 0.76
C ASN A 784 -52.21 -14.33 0.64
N TYR A 785 -50.89 -14.48 0.58
CA TYR A 785 -49.93 -13.40 0.61
C TYR A 785 -49.04 -13.41 -0.63
N ALA A 786 -48.57 -12.23 -1.03
CA ALA A 786 -47.57 -12.10 -2.07
C ALA A 786 -46.71 -10.87 -1.83
N MET A 787 -45.70 -10.71 -2.67
CA MET A 787 -44.90 -9.50 -2.75
C MET A 787 -44.84 -9.00 -4.19
N CYS A 788 -44.72 -7.68 -4.35
CA CYS A 788 -44.62 -7.07 -5.67
C CYS A 788 -43.62 -5.91 -5.67
N ALA A 789 -42.88 -5.79 -6.77
CA ALA A 789 -42.08 -4.61 -7.04
C ALA A 789 -42.98 -3.52 -7.63
N VAL A 790 -42.93 -2.33 -7.05
CA VAL A 790 -43.66 -1.14 -7.49
C VAL A 790 -42.69 -0.10 -8.03
N ASN A 791 -42.99 0.44 -9.21
CA ASN A 791 -42.22 1.51 -9.85
C ASN A 791 -43.07 2.79 -9.98
N PRO A 792 -42.94 3.73 -9.03
CA PRO A 792 -43.63 5.02 -9.02
C PRO A 792 -43.50 5.82 -10.32
N SER A 793 -42.30 5.85 -10.93
CA SER A 793 -42.04 6.63 -12.15
C SER A 793 -42.90 6.20 -13.34
N ARG A 794 -43.48 4.99 -13.32
CA ARG A 794 -44.39 4.51 -14.36
C ARG A 794 -45.79 5.11 -14.24
N ILE A 795 -46.17 5.64 -13.09
CA ILE A 795 -47.47 6.29 -12.86
C ILE A 795 -47.45 7.70 -13.44
N GLY A 796 -46.59 8.55 -12.91
CA GLY A 796 -46.40 9.94 -13.34
C GLY A 796 -45.07 10.50 -12.85
N LYS A 797 -44.60 11.62 -13.42
CA LYS A 797 -43.32 12.25 -13.04
C LYS A 797 -43.35 12.82 -11.61
N SER A 798 -44.52 13.30 -11.17
CA SER A 798 -44.79 13.88 -9.85
C SER A 798 -45.17 12.83 -8.79
N PHE A 799 -45.37 11.56 -9.18
CA PHE A 799 -45.74 10.50 -8.24
C PHE A 799 -44.49 10.00 -7.50
N ASN A 800 -44.24 10.54 -6.31
CA ASN A 800 -43.03 10.35 -5.50
C ASN A 800 -43.22 9.30 -4.38
N ASP A 801 -42.19 9.14 -3.54
CA ASP A 801 -42.18 8.22 -2.39
C ASP A 801 -43.34 8.49 -1.42
N ALA A 802 -43.61 9.75 -1.09
CA ALA A 802 -44.68 10.14 -0.17
C ALA A 802 -46.06 9.77 -0.75
N ALA A 803 -46.27 9.98 -2.05
CA ALA A 803 -47.51 9.59 -2.71
C ALA A 803 -47.73 8.07 -2.70
N LEU A 804 -46.67 7.27 -2.93
CA LEU A 804 -46.79 5.81 -2.84
C LEU A 804 -47.14 5.36 -1.42
N ARG A 805 -46.47 5.92 -0.40
CA ARG A 805 -46.74 5.61 1.01
C ARG A 805 -48.19 5.90 1.38
N GLU A 806 -48.68 7.10 1.07
CA GLU A 806 -50.07 7.49 1.37
C GLU A 806 -51.09 6.55 0.70
N VAL A 807 -50.84 6.12 -0.55
CA VAL A 807 -51.72 5.17 -1.24
C VAL A 807 -51.70 3.79 -0.55
N VAL A 808 -50.52 3.28 -0.20
CA VAL A 808 -50.38 1.99 0.50
C VAL A 808 -51.05 2.04 1.87
N ASP A 809 -50.78 3.08 2.65
CA ASP A 809 -51.32 3.27 4.00
C ASP A 809 -52.85 3.44 3.96
N SER A 810 -53.36 4.21 3.00
CA SER A 810 -54.81 4.37 2.81
C SER A 810 -55.47 3.05 2.43
N ILE A 811 -54.88 2.24 1.54
CA ILE A 811 -55.44 0.93 1.19
C ILE A 811 -55.44 0.00 2.42
N SER A 812 -54.35 -0.05 3.16
CA SER A 812 -54.28 -0.89 4.38
C SER A 812 -55.33 -0.47 5.40
N HIS A 813 -55.50 0.84 5.63
CA HIS A 813 -56.50 1.39 6.55
C HIS A 813 -57.94 1.07 6.10
N GLU A 814 -58.30 1.36 4.85
CA GLU A 814 -59.67 1.16 4.36
C GLU A 814 -60.05 -0.32 4.21
N THR A 815 -59.08 -1.19 3.91
CA THR A 815 -59.34 -2.63 3.79
C THR A 815 -59.26 -3.37 5.11
N ASN A 816 -58.59 -2.79 6.12
CA ASN A 816 -58.16 -3.46 7.34
C ASN A 816 -57.37 -4.76 7.06
N LEU A 817 -56.65 -4.79 5.92
CA LEU A 817 -55.77 -5.89 5.51
C LEU A 817 -54.32 -5.45 5.52
N LEU A 818 -53.42 -6.42 5.68
CA LEU A 818 -51.99 -6.14 5.63
C LEU A 818 -51.56 -5.72 4.23
N LEU A 819 -50.99 -4.52 4.12
CA LEU A 819 -50.26 -4.05 2.95
C LEU A 819 -49.20 -3.03 3.41
N GLU A 820 -47.93 -3.36 3.23
CA GLU A 820 -46.80 -2.54 3.69
C GLU A 820 -45.74 -2.42 2.61
N ILE A 821 -45.05 -1.27 2.56
CA ILE A 821 -43.80 -1.13 1.81
C ILE A 821 -42.69 -1.73 2.67
N VAL A 822 -42.08 -2.80 2.18
CA VAL A 822 -41.11 -3.60 2.93
C VAL A 822 -39.67 -3.46 2.44
N ASN A 823 -39.47 -2.96 1.22
CA ASN A 823 -38.15 -2.56 0.74
C ASN A 823 -38.20 -1.21 0.02
N TYR A 824 -37.39 -0.28 0.51
CA TYR A 824 -37.10 1.00 -0.09
C TYR A 824 -35.80 0.88 -0.89
N ASN A 825 -35.84 0.48 -2.17
CA ASN A 825 -34.65 0.09 -2.94
C ASN A 825 -34.02 1.24 -3.75
N VAL A 826 -34.80 1.93 -4.59
CA VAL A 826 -34.32 3.05 -5.43
C VAL A 826 -35.37 4.13 -5.44
N GLU A 827 -35.02 5.34 -5.03
CA GLU A 827 -35.97 6.43 -4.87
C GLU A 827 -36.71 6.74 -6.18
N GLY A 828 -38.04 6.82 -6.10
CA GLY A 828 -38.92 7.09 -7.23
C GLY A 828 -39.00 5.96 -8.28
N GLN A 829 -38.23 4.87 -8.17
CA GLN A 829 -38.14 3.85 -9.21
C GLN A 829 -38.39 2.42 -8.76
N GLN A 830 -37.98 2.04 -7.55
CA GLN A 830 -38.07 0.65 -7.11
C GLN A 830 -38.37 0.54 -5.62
N TYR A 831 -39.57 0.03 -5.34
CA TYR A 831 -40.07 -0.30 -4.01
C TYR A 831 -40.58 -1.74 -4.03
N VAL A 832 -40.66 -2.40 -2.88
CA VAL A 832 -41.33 -3.69 -2.76
C VAL A 832 -42.43 -3.57 -1.73
N CYS A 833 -43.65 -3.95 -2.12
CA CYS A 833 -44.80 -4.04 -1.23
C CYS A 833 -45.07 -5.52 -0.92
N ALA A 834 -45.42 -5.80 0.33
CA ALA A 834 -45.86 -7.11 0.79
C ALA A 834 -47.24 -6.98 1.43
N GLY A 835 -48.12 -7.95 1.18
CA GLY A 835 -49.45 -7.91 1.74
C GLY A 835 -50.34 -9.06 1.30
N GLU A 836 -51.60 -8.97 1.67
CA GLU A 836 -52.63 -9.91 1.21
C GLU A 836 -52.95 -9.73 -0.26
N LEU A 837 -53.28 -10.83 -0.95
CA LEU A 837 -53.62 -10.83 -2.38
C LEU A 837 -54.75 -9.82 -2.71
N LEU A 838 -55.73 -9.67 -1.82
CA LEU A 838 -56.83 -8.71 -2.01
C LEU A 838 -56.33 -7.25 -1.97
N ALA A 839 -55.48 -6.93 -1.00
CA ALA A 839 -54.93 -5.59 -0.87
C ALA A 839 -53.95 -5.25 -2.01
N LEU A 840 -53.12 -6.23 -2.42
CA LEU A 840 -52.18 -6.07 -3.54
C LEU A 840 -52.89 -5.90 -4.90
N GLU A 841 -53.95 -6.66 -5.18
CA GLU A 841 -54.73 -6.47 -6.40
C GLU A 841 -55.49 -5.13 -6.37
N THR A 842 -55.94 -4.68 -5.19
CA THR A 842 -56.54 -3.34 -5.01
C THR A 842 -55.50 -2.26 -5.30
N LEU A 843 -54.28 -2.39 -4.79
CA LEU A 843 -53.15 -1.51 -5.11
C LEU A 843 -52.88 -1.49 -6.61
N THR A 844 -52.83 -2.64 -7.29
CA THR A 844 -52.69 -2.72 -8.76
C THR A 844 -53.75 -1.89 -9.47
N ASN A 845 -55.02 -2.05 -9.07
CA ASN A 845 -56.14 -1.34 -9.70
C ASN A 845 -56.11 0.16 -9.45
N VAL A 846 -55.79 0.60 -8.23
CA VAL A 846 -55.64 2.02 -7.89
C VAL A 846 -54.52 2.67 -8.69
N LEU A 847 -53.33 2.05 -8.73
CA LEU A 847 -52.19 2.61 -9.49
C LEU A 847 -52.46 2.61 -11.01
N ASN A 848 -53.15 1.59 -11.53
CA ASN A 848 -53.58 1.57 -12.93
C ASN A 848 -54.60 2.67 -13.22
N TYR A 849 -55.54 2.91 -12.31
CA TYR A 849 -56.53 3.97 -12.45
C TYR A 849 -55.88 5.35 -12.49
N LEU A 850 -54.99 5.64 -11.52
CA LEU A 850 -54.21 6.88 -11.47
C LEU A 850 -53.44 7.10 -12.78
N LYS A 851 -52.82 6.04 -13.32
CA LYS A 851 -52.10 6.08 -14.59
C LYS A 851 -53.01 6.40 -15.78
N ILE A 852 -54.12 5.68 -15.92
CA ILE A 852 -55.05 5.80 -17.06
C ILE A 852 -55.73 7.17 -17.05
N LYS A 853 -56.18 7.62 -15.88
CA LYS A 853 -56.84 8.92 -15.70
C LYS A 853 -55.86 10.10 -15.67
N LYS A 854 -54.55 9.83 -15.65
CA LYS A 854 -53.48 10.84 -15.56
C LYS A 854 -53.69 11.80 -14.38
N ILE A 855 -54.15 11.25 -13.26
CA ILE A 855 -54.40 12.02 -12.04
C ILE A 855 -53.06 12.33 -11.38
N ASP A 856 -52.80 13.61 -11.17
CA ASP A 856 -51.62 14.10 -10.46
C ASP A 856 -52.02 14.47 -9.02
N ILE A 857 -51.64 13.63 -8.06
CA ILE A 857 -51.95 13.82 -6.64
C ILE A 857 -51.33 15.12 -6.11
N GLN A 858 -50.15 15.51 -6.62
CA GLN A 858 -49.48 16.72 -6.16
C GLN A 858 -50.24 17.97 -6.63
N GLN A 859 -50.65 18.02 -7.90
CA GLN A 859 -51.49 19.11 -8.41
C GLN A 859 -52.86 19.17 -7.72
N LEU A 860 -53.45 18.01 -7.39
CA LEU A 860 -54.69 17.97 -6.62
C LEU A 860 -54.52 18.55 -5.21
N THR A 861 -53.37 18.32 -4.58
CA THR A 861 -53.06 18.87 -3.25
C THR A 861 -52.78 20.38 -3.29
N GLU A 862 -52.50 20.96 -4.46
CA GLU A 862 -52.43 22.41 -4.66
C GLU A 862 -53.82 23.05 -4.88
N GLN A 863 -54.80 22.28 -5.37
CA GLN A 863 -56.14 22.77 -5.71
C GLN A 863 -57.19 22.49 -4.63
N PHE A 864 -56.97 21.44 -3.82
CA PHE A 864 -57.88 20.98 -2.78
C PHE A 864 -57.14 20.84 -1.45
N THR A 865 -57.89 20.84 -0.35
CA THR A 865 -57.31 20.54 0.97
C THR A 865 -56.84 19.09 1.04
N VAL A 866 -55.87 18.80 1.90
CA VAL A 866 -55.31 17.44 2.09
C VAL A 866 -56.41 16.43 2.43
N GLU A 867 -57.37 16.84 3.25
CA GLU A 867 -58.51 16.05 3.68
C GLU A 867 -59.43 15.69 2.50
N GLN A 868 -59.72 16.65 1.61
CA GLN A 868 -60.52 16.40 0.41
C GLN A 868 -59.82 15.43 -0.55
N VAL A 869 -58.50 15.57 -0.73
CA VAL A 869 -57.73 14.64 -1.57
C VAL A 869 -57.73 13.23 -0.97
N LYS A 870 -57.66 13.10 0.36
CA LYS A 870 -57.80 11.81 1.06
C LYS A 870 -59.18 11.19 0.88
N GLU A 871 -60.26 11.97 0.92
CA GLU A 871 -61.62 11.47 0.63
C GLU A 871 -61.74 10.95 -0.81
N MET A 872 -61.24 11.72 -1.79
CA MET A 872 -61.23 11.29 -3.19
C MET A 872 -60.43 9.98 -3.38
N LEU A 873 -59.32 9.83 -2.66
CA LEU A 873 -58.52 8.60 -2.66
C LEU A 873 -59.29 7.44 -2.03
N ARG A 874 -59.99 7.64 -0.90
CA ARG A 874 -60.83 6.60 -0.28
C ARG A 874 -61.96 6.13 -1.19
N ASP A 875 -62.65 7.05 -1.85
CA ASP A 875 -63.71 6.71 -2.81
C ASP A 875 -63.15 5.85 -3.94
N MET A 876 -61.97 6.20 -4.45
CA MET A 876 -61.27 5.41 -5.48
C MET A 876 -60.89 4.03 -4.98
N ILE A 877 -60.33 3.93 -3.76
CA ILE A 877 -59.93 2.67 -3.12
C ILE A 877 -61.16 1.78 -2.94
N THR A 878 -62.27 2.32 -2.43
CA THR A 878 -63.51 1.57 -2.18
C THR A 878 -64.07 0.99 -3.48
N ASN A 879 -64.15 1.80 -4.53
CA ASN A 879 -64.58 1.36 -5.85
C ASN A 879 -63.67 0.27 -6.45
N CYS A 880 -62.34 0.37 -6.24
CA CYS A 880 -61.41 -0.65 -6.70
C CYS A 880 -61.54 -1.94 -5.89
N LEU A 881 -61.69 -1.83 -4.57
CA LEU A 881 -61.84 -2.96 -3.65
C LEU A 881 -63.09 -3.78 -3.96
N GLU A 882 -64.23 -3.13 -4.22
CA GLU A 882 -65.48 -3.81 -4.59
C GLU A 882 -65.29 -4.68 -5.84
N LYS A 883 -64.65 -4.14 -6.88
CA LYS A 883 -64.34 -4.89 -8.12
C LYS A 883 -63.44 -6.10 -7.86
N VAL A 884 -62.46 -5.98 -6.98
CA VAL A 884 -61.59 -7.11 -6.63
C VAL A 884 -62.38 -8.15 -5.84
N LYS A 885 -63.25 -7.75 -4.90
CA LYS A 885 -64.12 -8.67 -4.15
C LYS A 885 -65.09 -9.41 -5.07
N GLU A 886 -65.66 -8.75 -6.07
CA GLU A 886 -66.50 -9.39 -7.10
C GLU A 886 -65.71 -10.41 -7.92
N LYS A 887 -64.50 -10.06 -8.35
CA LYS A 887 -63.60 -10.99 -9.06
C LYS A 887 -63.21 -12.19 -8.20
N GLN A 888 -62.92 -11.99 -6.92
CA GLN A 888 -62.64 -13.07 -5.97
C GLN A 888 -63.84 -14.01 -5.81
N LYS A 889 -65.06 -13.47 -5.72
CA LYS A 889 -66.30 -14.27 -5.66
C LYS A 889 -66.51 -15.10 -6.93
N ALA A 890 -66.19 -14.54 -8.10
CA ALA A 890 -66.36 -15.22 -9.38
C ALA A 890 -65.32 -16.32 -9.64
N GLU A 891 -64.04 -16.08 -9.31
CA GLU A 891 -62.92 -16.97 -9.62
C GLU A 891 -62.54 -17.91 -8.46
N GLY A 892 -63.07 -17.67 -7.26
CA GLY A 892 -62.78 -18.42 -6.02
C GLY A 892 -61.42 -18.11 -5.37
N HIS A 893 -60.43 -17.67 -6.15
CA HIS A 893 -59.09 -17.26 -5.67
C HIS A 893 -58.56 -16.08 -6.49
N ILE A 894 -57.81 -15.18 -5.85
CA ILE A 894 -57.27 -13.98 -6.51
C ILE A 894 -56.01 -14.35 -7.28
N LYS A 895 -56.07 -14.26 -8.61
CA LYS A 895 -54.89 -14.33 -9.47
C LYS A 895 -54.21 -12.97 -9.53
N PHE A 896 -53.22 -12.76 -8.66
CA PHE A 896 -52.45 -11.52 -8.63
C PHE A 896 -51.57 -11.38 -9.88
N GLY A 897 -51.80 -10.29 -10.62
CA GLY A 897 -51.21 -10.08 -11.94
C GLY A 897 -50.33 -8.84 -12.06
N ARG A 898 -49.70 -8.69 -13.22
CA ARG A 898 -48.87 -7.51 -13.54
C ARG A 898 -49.75 -6.29 -13.84
N GLY A 899 -49.36 -5.13 -13.30
CA GLY A 899 -49.96 -3.82 -13.62
C GLY A 899 -49.01 -2.93 -14.44
N PHE A 900 -49.40 -1.69 -14.70
CA PHE A 900 -48.51 -0.72 -15.37
C PHE A 900 -47.24 -0.44 -14.55
N ALA A 901 -47.43 -0.24 -13.24
CA ALA A 901 -46.37 0.10 -12.28
C ALA A 901 -46.01 -1.07 -11.34
N ILE A 902 -46.71 -2.20 -11.42
CA ILE A 902 -46.55 -3.34 -10.49
C ILE A 902 -46.05 -4.58 -11.22
N ILE A 903 -45.05 -5.24 -10.63
CA ILE A 903 -44.51 -6.53 -11.07
C ILE A 903 -44.56 -7.50 -9.88
N PRO A 904 -45.41 -8.54 -9.90
CA PRO A 904 -45.39 -9.59 -8.87
C PRO A 904 -44.02 -10.28 -8.79
N LEU A 905 -43.57 -10.62 -7.59
CA LEU A 905 -42.35 -11.39 -7.37
C LEU A 905 -42.69 -12.89 -7.42
N PRO A 906 -42.28 -13.63 -8.47
CA PRO A 906 -42.73 -15.00 -8.66
C PRO A 906 -42.21 -15.93 -7.55
N GLY A 907 -43.10 -16.76 -6.99
CA GLY A 907 -42.73 -17.76 -5.99
C GLY A 907 -42.39 -17.20 -4.61
N ILE A 908 -42.59 -15.90 -4.37
CA ILE A 908 -42.41 -15.27 -3.07
C ILE A 908 -43.77 -14.97 -2.46
N ASP A 909 -44.15 -15.77 -1.48
CA ASP A 909 -45.44 -15.74 -0.81
C ASP A 909 -45.30 -15.59 0.73
N VAL A 910 -44.12 -15.12 1.15
CA VAL A 910 -43.70 -14.88 2.53
C VAL A 910 -43.47 -13.39 2.74
N LEU A 911 -44.11 -12.83 3.77
CA LEU A 911 -44.18 -11.39 4.06
C LEU A 911 -42.97 -10.88 4.84
N PHE A 912 -41.77 -11.07 4.30
CA PHE A 912 -40.57 -10.62 4.98
C PHE A 912 -40.47 -9.10 5.05
N HIS A 913 -39.84 -8.61 6.13
CA HIS A 913 -39.70 -7.19 6.47
C HIS A 913 -41.03 -6.47 6.78
N SER A 914 -42.11 -7.22 6.99
CA SER A 914 -43.41 -6.67 7.41
C SER A 914 -43.66 -6.91 8.90
N ARG A 915 -44.57 -6.11 9.47
CA ARG A 915 -45.02 -6.27 10.87
C ARG A 915 -45.71 -7.60 11.15
N TYR A 916 -46.15 -8.32 10.12
CA TYR A 916 -46.69 -9.67 10.26
C TYR A 916 -45.74 -10.61 11.02
N LEU A 917 -44.43 -10.45 10.82
CA LEU A 917 -43.41 -11.32 11.42
C LEU A 917 -42.94 -10.86 12.80
N TRP A 918 -43.53 -9.81 13.38
CA TRP A 918 -43.10 -9.23 14.66
C TRP A 918 -43.18 -10.22 15.82
N ALA A 919 -44.15 -11.14 15.79
CA ALA A 919 -44.29 -12.23 16.76
C ALA A 919 -43.06 -13.16 16.81
N GLY A 920 -42.36 -13.29 15.68
CA GLY A 920 -41.16 -14.10 15.56
C GLY A 920 -39.89 -13.45 16.13
N VAL A 921 -39.92 -12.15 16.47
CA VAL A 921 -38.72 -11.41 16.90
C VAL A 921 -38.16 -11.95 18.20
N MET A 922 -39.00 -12.24 19.20
CA MET A 922 -38.56 -12.74 20.50
C MET A 922 -37.83 -14.10 20.41
N PRO A 923 -38.38 -15.15 19.78
CA PRO A 923 -37.68 -16.42 19.64
C PRO A 923 -36.42 -16.28 18.77
N PHE A 924 -36.45 -15.46 17.72
CA PHE A 924 -35.26 -15.22 16.89
C PHE A 924 -34.16 -14.48 17.66
N ARG A 925 -34.49 -13.46 18.46
CA ARG A 925 -33.57 -12.79 19.38
C ARG A 925 -32.90 -13.78 20.34
N ALA A 926 -33.69 -14.69 20.92
CA ALA A 926 -33.17 -15.72 21.82
C ALA A 926 -32.22 -16.68 21.08
N TYR A 927 -32.52 -16.99 19.81
CA TYR A 927 -31.65 -17.80 18.97
C TYR A 927 -30.34 -17.07 18.62
N LEU A 928 -30.40 -15.81 18.19
CA LEU A 928 -29.24 -14.95 17.92
C LEU A 928 -28.35 -14.81 19.17
N SER A 929 -28.94 -14.60 20.35
CA SER A 929 -28.20 -14.45 21.60
C SER A 929 -27.39 -15.70 21.97
N LYS A 930 -27.81 -16.89 21.50
CA LYS A 930 -27.08 -18.16 21.70
C LYS A 930 -25.98 -18.38 20.65
N LYS A 931 -26.03 -17.68 19.52
CA LYS A 931 -25.13 -17.88 18.37
C LYS A 931 -24.06 -16.79 18.26
N ILE A 932 -24.39 -15.57 18.67
CA ILE A 932 -23.44 -14.45 18.76
C ILE A 932 -22.81 -14.49 20.15
N ASN A 933 -21.49 -14.65 20.21
CA ASN A 933 -20.75 -14.58 21.45
C ASN A 933 -20.34 -13.11 21.73
N PRO A 934 -20.81 -12.48 22.82
CA PRO A 934 -20.42 -11.10 23.14
C PRO A 934 -18.90 -10.94 23.32
N LEU A 935 -18.20 -11.97 23.80
CA LEU A 935 -16.75 -11.96 24.01
C LEU A 935 -15.94 -12.03 22.71
N HIS A 936 -16.59 -12.23 21.56
CA HIS A 936 -15.93 -12.31 20.24
C HIS A 936 -16.18 -11.05 19.40
N LEU A 937 -17.02 -10.14 19.91
CA LEU A 937 -17.44 -8.95 19.18
C LEU A 937 -16.43 -7.81 19.37
N ASN A 938 -15.77 -7.40 18.29
CA ASN A 938 -14.94 -6.20 18.25
C ASN A 938 -15.77 -5.01 17.72
N PRO A 939 -16.10 -4.01 18.56
CA PRO A 939 -16.89 -2.85 18.15
C PRO A 939 -16.22 -1.97 17.08
N ASP A 940 -14.89 -1.89 17.04
CA ASP A 940 -14.13 -1.01 16.12
C ASP A 940 -14.23 -1.44 14.65
N LEU A 941 -14.64 -2.69 14.41
CA LEU A 941 -14.96 -3.19 13.07
C LEU A 941 -16.37 -2.81 12.61
N LEU A 942 -17.21 -2.29 13.51
CA LEU A 942 -18.60 -1.91 13.23
C LEU A 942 -18.81 -0.40 13.28
N ILE A 943 -18.23 0.27 14.28
CA ILE A 943 -18.42 1.72 14.51
C ILE A 943 -18.03 2.48 13.25
N ASP A 944 -18.93 3.36 12.79
CA ASP A 944 -18.79 4.18 11.58
C ASP A 944 -18.50 3.41 10.28
N LYS A 945 -18.68 2.08 10.27
CA LYS A 945 -18.45 1.21 9.11
C LYS A 945 -19.71 0.46 8.70
N TYR A 946 -20.43 -0.09 9.69
CA TYR A 946 -21.63 -0.88 9.49
C TYR A 946 -22.88 -0.01 9.35
N ILE A 947 -23.65 -0.21 8.27
CA ILE A 947 -24.95 0.45 8.06
C ILE A 947 -26.07 -0.60 8.13
N PRO A 948 -26.84 -0.67 9.23
CA PRO A 948 -27.93 -1.63 9.39
C PRO A 948 -29.17 -1.24 8.56
N ASN A 949 -29.92 -2.25 8.12
CA ASN A 949 -31.14 -2.04 7.33
C ASN A 949 -32.29 -1.40 8.12
N LEU A 950 -32.35 -1.66 9.44
CA LEU A 950 -33.47 -1.23 10.29
C LEU A 950 -33.59 0.29 10.36
N ILE A 951 -32.48 0.99 10.60
CA ILE A 951 -32.47 2.44 10.82
C ILE A 951 -31.66 3.23 9.79
N ALA A 952 -30.84 2.57 8.96
CA ALA A 952 -29.96 3.18 7.96
C ALA A 952 -29.15 4.37 8.50
N LYS A 953 -28.37 4.13 9.56
CA LYS A 953 -27.41 5.08 10.15
C LYS A 953 -26.10 4.36 10.50
N PRO A 954 -24.92 4.96 10.31
CA PRO A 954 -23.64 4.34 10.70
C PRO A 954 -23.70 3.83 12.14
N PHE A 955 -23.27 2.59 12.36
CA PHE A 955 -23.33 1.93 13.65
C PHE A 955 -22.55 2.75 14.68
N ALA A 956 -23.17 3.00 15.83
CA ALA A 956 -22.56 3.73 16.92
C ALA A 956 -22.99 3.12 18.26
N VAL A 957 -22.12 3.27 19.25
CA VAL A 957 -22.31 2.74 20.60
C VAL A 957 -22.62 3.92 21.53
N THR A 958 -23.72 4.61 21.28
CA THR A 958 -24.14 5.80 22.05
C THR A 958 -25.60 5.73 22.49
N LYS A 959 -25.97 6.58 23.46
CA LYS A 959 -27.34 6.66 24.01
C LYS A 959 -28.34 7.05 22.91
N GLU A 960 -27.97 8.02 22.08
CA GLU A 960 -28.78 8.53 20.98
C GLU A 960 -29.03 7.43 19.95
N TYR A 961 -28.01 6.64 19.64
CA TYR A 961 -28.13 5.51 18.70
C TYR A 961 -29.08 4.43 19.24
N ALA A 962 -28.94 4.07 20.52
CA ALA A 962 -29.84 3.14 21.19
C ALA A 962 -31.29 3.65 21.24
N GLN A 963 -31.49 4.95 21.49
CA GLN A 963 -32.81 5.59 21.52
C GLN A 963 -33.51 5.48 20.16
N ILE A 964 -32.81 5.75 19.05
CA ILE A 964 -33.38 5.67 17.70
C ILE A 964 -33.90 4.26 17.39
N ILE A 965 -33.19 3.22 17.84
CA ILE A 965 -33.62 1.83 17.65
C ILE A 965 -34.82 1.54 18.55
N TYR A 966 -34.80 1.99 19.81
CA TYR A 966 -35.92 1.83 20.72
C TYR A 966 -37.19 2.47 20.19
N ASP A 967 -37.13 3.70 19.67
CA ASP A 967 -38.28 4.42 19.13
C ASP A 967 -38.96 3.68 17.96
N GLN A 968 -38.20 2.86 17.22
CA GLN A 968 -38.72 2.07 16.10
C GLN A 968 -39.20 0.67 16.49
N THR A 969 -38.69 0.11 17.59
CA THR A 969 -38.84 -1.32 17.92
C THR A 969 -39.57 -1.58 19.23
N SER A 970 -39.61 -0.59 20.11
CA SER A 970 -39.97 -0.70 21.52
C SER A 970 -39.27 -1.89 22.20
N SER A 971 -37.98 -2.08 21.90
CA SER A 971 -37.20 -3.21 22.41
C SER A 971 -37.14 -3.22 23.94
N PRO A 972 -37.58 -4.31 24.61
CA PRO A 972 -37.46 -4.42 26.06
C PRO A 972 -36.01 -4.50 26.58
N ARG A 973 -35.05 -4.85 25.71
CA ARG A 973 -33.63 -4.86 26.09
C ARG A 973 -33.05 -3.45 26.07
N LEU A 974 -33.37 -2.66 25.05
CA LEU A 974 -32.92 -1.27 24.97
C LEU A 974 -33.63 -0.39 26.00
N ASP A 975 -34.90 -0.65 26.31
CA ASP A 975 -35.61 0.04 27.39
C ASP A 975 -34.85 -0.04 28.73
N LYS A 976 -34.37 -1.23 29.08
CA LYS A 976 -33.54 -1.44 30.28
C LYS A 976 -32.22 -0.68 30.22
N VAL A 977 -31.53 -0.72 29.08
CA VAL A 977 -30.26 -0.01 28.88
C VAL A 977 -30.46 1.51 28.99
N LEU A 978 -31.50 2.05 28.36
CA LEU A 978 -31.80 3.49 28.36
C LEU A 978 -32.25 3.98 29.74
N THR A 979 -33.06 3.20 30.43
CA THR A 979 -33.53 3.51 31.79
C THR A 979 -32.38 3.52 32.79
N ASN A 980 -31.46 2.57 32.69
CA ASN A 980 -30.33 2.42 33.61
C ASN A 980 -29.01 3.00 33.05
N TRP A 981 -29.08 3.88 32.04
CA TRP A 981 -27.89 4.34 31.30
C TRP A 981 -26.77 4.84 32.23
N ASP A 982 -27.12 5.75 33.13
CA ASP A 982 -26.17 6.38 34.06
C ASP A 982 -25.86 5.47 35.26
N GLN A 983 -26.83 4.65 35.71
CA GLN A 983 -26.66 3.74 36.85
C GLN A 983 -25.66 2.61 36.56
N ASP A 984 -25.74 2.02 35.37
CA ASP A 984 -24.89 0.91 34.94
C ASP A 984 -23.65 1.40 34.15
N ASN A 985 -23.47 2.72 34.03
CA ASN A 985 -22.37 3.38 33.32
C ASN A 985 -22.19 2.91 31.87
N TRP A 986 -23.30 2.80 31.13
CA TRP A 986 -23.33 2.27 29.75
C TRP A 986 -22.52 3.11 28.74
N GLY A 987 -22.22 4.37 29.07
CA GLY A 987 -21.41 5.26 28.23
C GLY A 987 -19.89 5.13 28.40
N SER A 988 -19.41 4.23 29.27
CA SER A 988 -17.98 4.01 29.49
C SER A 988 -17.38 3.02 28.49
N ASP A 989 -16.07 3.13 28.26
CA ASP A 989 -15.30 2.22 27.41
C ASP A 989 -15.42 0.75 27.88
N GLU A 990 -15.54 0.52 29.19
CA GLU A 990 -15.72 -0.81 29.78
C GLU A 990 -17.03 -1.50 29.36
N GLN A 991 -18.10 -0.73 29.11
CA GLN A 991 -19.40 -1.26 28.67
C GLN A 991 -19.57 -1.25 27.16
N GLN A 992 -18.65 -0.66 26.41
CA GLN A 992 -18.76 -0.46 24.95
C GLN A 992 -19.06 -1.75 24.21
N GLN A 993 -18.33 -2.84 24.51
CA GLN A 993 -18.57 -4.14 23.89
C GLN A 993 -19.95 -4.73 24.20
N LYS A 994 -20.39 -4.63 25.47
CA LYS A 994 -21.68 -5.18 25.91
C LYS A 994 -22.84 -4.38 25.30
N LEU A 995 -22.68 -3.06 25.17
CA LEU A 995 -23.64 -2.19 24.51
C LEU A 995 -23.69 -2.49 23.01
N ALA A 996 -22.53 -2.60 22.36
CA ALA A 996 -22.44 -2.97 20.95
C ALA A 996 -23.13 -4.32 20.67
N TYR A 997 -22.92 -5.33 21.52
CA TYR A 997 -23.60 -6.62 21.43
C TYR A 997 -25.12 -6.47 21.54
N THR A 998 -25.59 -5.71 22.54
CA THR A 998 -27.02 -5.51 22.78
C THR A 998 -27.67 -4.82 21.58
N ILE A 999 -27.07 -3.74 21.08
CA ILE A 999 -27.51 -3.00 19.90
C ILE A 999 -27.53 -3.93 18.67
N LEU A 1000 -26.45 -4.66 18.41
CA LEU A 1000 -26.33 -5.53 17.24
C LEU A 1000 -27.39 -6.64 17.22
N VAL A 1001 -27.62 -7.30 18.36
CA VAL A 1001 -28.64 -8.33 18.48
C VAL A 1001 -30.03 -7.76 18.23
N GLU A 1002 -30.34 -6.57 18.76
CA GLU A 1002 -31.65 -5.94 18.54
C GLU A 1002 -31.84 -5.49 17.09
N LEU A 1003 -30.81 -4.90 16.46
CA LEU A 1003 -30.84 -4.56 15.04
C LEU A 1003 -31.19 -5.79 14.19
N LEU A 1004 -30.48 -6.91 14.38
CA LEU A 1004 -30.70 -8.14 13.62
C LEU A 1004 -32.02 -8.84 13.96
N ALA A 1005 -32.47 -8.77 15.22
CA ALA A 1005 -33.69 -9.43 15.65
C ALA A 1005 -34.94 -8.80 15.03
N TYR A 1006 -35.01 -7.47 14.92
CA TYR A 1006 -36.15 -6.76 14.32
C TYR A 1006 -36.05 -6.67 12.79
N GLN A 1007 -34.86 -6.86 12.23
CA GLN A 1007 -34.57 -6.71 10.81
C GLN A 1007 -35.53 -7.43 9.86
N PHE A 1008 -35.85 -8.70 10.13
CA PHE A 1008 -36.69 -9.50 9.23
C PHE A 1008 -38.19 -9.18 9.38
N ALA A 1009 -38.56 -8.37 10.37
CA ALA A 1009 -39.93 -7.92 10.66
C ALA A 1009 -40.09 -6.40 10.53
N SER A 1010 -39.14 -5.72 9.88
CA SER A 1010 -39.15 -4.27 9.69
C SER A 1010 -38.67 -3.92 8.27
N PRO A 1011 -39.20 -2.84 7.66
CA PRO A 1011 -38.85 -2.45 6.30
C PRO A 1011 -37.36 -2.17 6.11
N VAL A 1012 -36.83 -2.61 4.97
CA VAL A 1012 -35.43 -2.37 4.58
C VAL A 1012 -35.27 -0.97 3.98
N ARG A 1013 -34.45 -0.13 4.62
CA ARG A 1013 -34.26 1.29 4.26
C ARG A 1013 -33.08 1.54 3.30
N TRP A 1014 -33.04 0.81 2.18
CA TRP A 1014 -31.87 0.79 1.29
C TRP A 1014 -31.61 2.10 0.52
N ILE A 1015 -32.63 2.92 0.27
CA ILE A 1015 -32.46 4.28 -0.29
C ILE A 1015 -31.55 5.11 0.63
N GLN A 1016 -31.83 5.12 1.94
CA GLN A 1016 -31.06 5.87 2.93
C GLN A 1016 -29.64 5.30 3.09
N THR A 1017 -29.49 3.97 3.06
CA THR A 1017 -28.18 3.32 3.04
C THR A 1017 -27.34 3.76 1.84
N GLN A 1018 -27.92 3.78 0.64
CA GLN A 1018 -27.21 4.28 -0.55
C GLN A 1018 -26.88 5.76 -0.42
N ASP A 1019 -27.82 6.59 0.03
CA ASP A 1019 -27.57 8.01 0.17
C ASP A 1019 -26.42 8.29 1.15
N LEU A 1020 -26.33 7.55 2.26
CA LEU A 1020 -25.19 7.61 3.18
C LEU A 1020 -23.88 7.18 2.50
N LEU A 1021 -23.89 6.05 1.78
CA LEU A 1021 -22.69 5.59 1.07
C LEU A 1021 -22.20 6.65 0.06
N PHE A 1022 -23.10 7.20 -0.77
CA PHE A 1022 -22.75 8.18 -1.79
C PHE A 1022 -22.34 9.53 -1.19
N ALA A 1023 -23.03 10.01 -0.16
CA ALA A 1023 -22.79 11.34 0.41
C ALA A 1023 -21.67 11.38 1.46
N ASN A 1024 -21.61 10.39 2.38
CA ASN A 1024 -20.77 10.49 3.58
C ASN A 1024 -19.48 9.66 3.47
N TYR A 1025 -19.53 8.49 2.84
CA TYR A 1025 -18.37 7.59 2.78
C TYR A 1025 -17.41 7.90 1.64
N THR A 1026 -17.76 8.85 0.76
CA THR A 1026 -16.91 9.34 -0.35
C THR A 1026 -16.25 8.24 -1.18
N PHE A 1027 -16.87 7.04 -1.24
CA PHE A 1027 -16.27 5.89 -1.90
C PHE A 1027 -16.06 6.17 -3.39
N GLU A 1028 -14.98 5.61 -3.93
CA GLU A 1028 -14.70 5.63 -5.36
C GLU A 1028 -14.84 4.26 -6.00
N ARG A 1029 -14.88 3.20 -5.18
CA ARG A 1029 -15.22 1.86 -5.63
C ARG A 1029 -16.32 1.26 -4.76
N LEU A 1030 -17.35 0.72 -5.38
CA LEU A 1030 -18.37 -0.10 -4.72
C LEU A 1030 -18.28 -1.51 -5.28
N VAL A 1031 -18.10 -2.50 -4.40
CA VAL A 1031 -18.00 -3.92 -4.77
C VAL A 1031 -19.18 -4.67 -4.18
N GLU A 1032 -20.01 -5.24 -5.05
CA GLU A 1032 -21.08 -6.16 -4.68
C GLU A 1032 -20.58 -7.59 -4.58
N LEU A 1033 -20.79 -8.21 -3.42
CA LEU A 1033 -20.59 -9.62 -3.15
C LEU A 1033 -21.94 -10.32 -3.25
N GLY A 1034 -22.08 -11.15 -4.27
CA GLY A 1034 -23.28 -11.92 -4.57
C GLY A 1034 -23.17 -12.60 -5.93
N PRO A 1035 -24.11 -13.48 -6.28
CA PRO A 1035 -24.06 -14.25 -7.52
C PRO A 1035 -24.30 -13.40 -8.79
N GLY A 1036 -24.83 -12.16 -8.66
CA GLY A 1036 -25.09 -11.30 -9.81
C GLY A 1036 -25.27 -9.83 -9.44
N PRO A 1037 -25.39 -8.94 -10.45
CA PRO A 1037 -25.29 -7.48 -10.29
C PRO A 1037 -26.63 -6.84 -9.85
N THR A 1038 -27.10 -7.17 -8.65
CA THR A 1038 -28.39 -6.68 -8.14
C THR A 1038 -28.25 -5.29 -7.52
N LEU A 1039 -27.35 -5.15 -6.55
CA LEU A 1039 -27.11 -3.91 -5.81
C LEU A 1039 -26.33 -2.90 -6.65
N THR A 1040 -25.39 -3.35 -7.46
CA THR A 1040 -24.69 -2.54 -8.46
C THR A 1040 -25.68 -1.91 -9.45
N GLY A 1041 -26.70 -2.67 -9.89
CA GLY A 1041 -27.79 -2.15 -10.71
C GLY A 1041 -28.60 -1.07 -10.02
N MET A 1042 -28.89 -1.21 -8.71
CA MET A 1042 -29.57 -0.17 -7.92
C MET A 1042 -28.69 1.07 -7.74
N ALA A 1043 -27.43 0.88 -7.31
CA ALA A 1043 -26.47 1.95 -7.08
C ALA A 1043 -26.22 2.78 -8.34
N THR A 1044 -26.14 2.14 -9.52
CA THR A 1044 -25.98 2.84 -10.81
C THR A 1044 -27.16 3.75 -11.12
N ARG A 1045 -28.39 3.31 -10.81
CA ARG A 1045 -29.60 4.14 -11.00
C ARG A 1045 -29.61 5.33 -10.02
N THR A 1046 -29.23 5.10 -8.76
CA THR A 1046 -29.12 6.13 -7.74
C THR A 1046 -28.06 7.17 -8.10
N LEU A 1047 -26.87 6.74 -8.54
CA LEU A 1047 -25.78 7.61 -8.99
C LEU A 1047 -26.25 8.55 -10.10
N LYS A 1048 -26.82 7.99 -11.19
CA LYS A 1048 -27.34 8.77 -12.33
C LYS A 1048 -28.46 9.73 -11.95
N ALA A 1049 -29.31 9.34 -11.00
CA ALA A 1049 -30.45 10.15 -10.59
C ALA A 1049 -30.07 11.32 -9.66
N LYS A 1050 -29.04 11.16 -8.82
CA LYS A 1050 -28.77 12.11 -7.72
C LYS A 1050 -27.34 12.65 -7.64
N TYR A 1051 -26.33 11.82 -7.89
CA TYR A 1051 -24.96 12.11 -7.46
C TYR A 1051 -23.99 12.38 -8.61
N GLU A 1052 -24.29 11.94 -9.83
CA GLU A 1052 -23.40 12.05 -11.00
C GLU A 1052 -23.00 13.50 -11.31
N ALA A 1053 -23.95 14.44 -11.26
CA ALA A 1053 -23.68 15.86 -11.49
C ALA A 1053 -22.77 16.47 -10.40
N GLY A 1054 -22.98 16.09 -9.14
CA GLY A 1054 -22.16 16.54 -8.00
C GLY A 1054 -20.75 15.94 -8.03
N ASP A 1055 -20.64 14.66 -8.33
CA ASP A 1055 -19.35 13.98 -8.50
C ASP A 1055 -18.55 14.60 -9.67
N GLY A 1056 -19.22 14.93 -10.78
CA GLY A 1056 -18.61 15.66 -11.90
C GLY A 1056 -18.07 17.03 -11.52
N ALA A 1057 -18.77 17.78 -10.66
CA ALA A 1057 -18.32 19.09 -10.18
C ALA A 1057 -17.05 19.03 -9.33
N VAL A 1058 -16.76 17.89 -8.68
CA VAL A 1058 -15.54 17.66 -7.87
C VAL A 1058 -14.57 16.68 -8.54
N SER A 1059 -14.78 16.35 -9.82
CA SER A 1059 -13.96 15.39 -10.58
C SER A 1059 -13.81 14.00 -9.91
N ARG A 1060 -14.83 13.58 -9.16
CA ARG A 1060 -14.87 12.24 -8.57
C ARG A 1060 -15.40 11.25 -9.59
N VAL A 1061 -14.70 10.14 -9.76
CA VAL A 1061 -15.14 9.02 -10.60
C VAL A 1061 -15.42 7.82 -9.73
N ARG A 1062 -16.58 7.19 -9.92
CA ARG A 1062 -16.99 6.00 -9.16
C ARG A 1062 -17.04 4.76 -10.03
N GLN A 1063 -16.43 3.69 -9.55
CA GLN A 1063 -16.51 2.34 -10.10
C GLN A 1063 -17.55 1.55 -9.32
N ILE A 1064 -18.52 0.96 -10.02
CA ILE A 1064 -19.58 0.12 -9.44
C ILE A 1064 -19.39 -1.28 -10.03
N LEU A 1065 -18.88 -2.21 -9.22
CA LEU A 1065 -18.39 -3.52 -9.66
C LEU A 1065 -19.14 -4.64 -8.94
N CYS A 1066 -19.40 -5.74 -9.65
CA CYS A 1066 -19.95 -6.97 -9.09
C CYS A 1066 -18.90 -8.06 -9.17
N HIS A 1067 -18.64 -8.76 -8.04
CA HIS A 1067 -17.66 -9.85 -7.98
C HIS A 1067 -17.83 -10.88 -9.10
N ALA A 1068 -19.07 -11.30 -9.36
CA ALA A 1068 -19.39 -12.31 -10.38
C ALA A 1068 -19.28 -11.81 -11.83
N LYS A 1069 -19.25 -10.50 -12.08
CA LYS A 1069 -19.24 -9.92 -13.44
C LYS A 1069 -17.98 -9.14 -13.78
N ASN A 1070 -17.25 -8.67 -12.78
CA ASN A 1070 -16.06 -7.82 -12.92
C ASN A 1070 -14.83 -8.42 -12.23
N PRO A 1071 -14.51 -9.73 -12.45
CA PRO A 1071 -13.33 -10.33 -11.83
C PRO A 1071 -12.05 -9.65 -12.31
N LYS A 1072 -12.01 -9.18 -13.56
CA LYS A 1072 -10.84 -8.51 -14.13
C LYS A 1072 -10.46 -7.25 -13.34
N GLU A 1073 -11.42 -6.39 -13.05
CA GLU A 1073 -11.20 -5.15 -12.32
C GLU A 1073 -10.96 -5.36 -10.82
N ILE A 1074 -11.64 -6.35 -10.22
CA ILE A 1074 -11.55 -6.63 -8.77
C ILE A 1074 -10.25 -7.35 -8.41
N TYR A 1075 -9.80 -8.28 -9.26
CA TYR A 1075 -8.59 -9.06 -9.05
C TYR A 1075 -7.36 -8.50 -9.78
N TYR A 1076 -7.49 -7.35 -10.43
CA TYR A 1076 -6.42 -6.70 -11.19
C TYR A 1076 -5.79 -7.58 -12.28
N GLN A 1077 -6.60 -8.38 -12.97
CA GLN A 1077 -6.18 -9.30 -14.04
C GLN A 1077 -6.04 -8.58 -15.39
N PHE A 1078 -5.21 -7.54 -15.42
CA PHE A 1078 -4.89 -6.80 -16.63
C PHE A 1078 -3.67 -7.41 -17.33
N GLU A 1079 -3.66 -7.35 -18.66
CA GLU A 1079 -2.50 -7.74 -19.47
C GLU A 1079 -1.72 -6.48 -19.84
N ASP A 1080 -0.41 -6.61 -20.02
CA ASP A 1080 0.39 -5.53 -20.63
C ASP A 1080 -0.16 -5.23 -22.03
N GLU A 1081 -0.26 -3.95 -22.39
CA GLU A 1081 -0.58 -3.57 -23.77
C GLU A 1081 0.46 -4.23 -24.69
N THR A 1082 -0.01 -5.06 -25.64
CA THR A 1082 0.86 -5.58 -26.69
C THR A 1082 1.37 -4.40 -27.48
N VAL A 1083 2.66 -4.08 -27.30
CA VAL A 1083 3.34 -3.14 -28.18
C VAL A 1083 3.42 -3.82 -29.54
N ASP A 1084 2.43 -3.56 -30.40
CA ASP A 1084 2.58 -3.80 -31.82
C ASP A 1084 3.85 -3.05 -32.22
N ALA A 1085 4.88 -3.81 -32.60
CA ALA A 1085 6.11 -3.24 -33.13
C ALA A 1085 5.71 -2.21 -34.18
N PRO A 1086 6.28 -0.99 -34.17
CA PRO A 1086 5.89 0.03 -35.13
C PRO A 1086 6.04 -0.58 -36.53
N THR A 1087 4.91 -0.71 -37.22
CA THR A 1087 4.88 -1.10 -38.63
C THR A 1087 5.83 -0.13 -39.31
N GLN A 1088 6.98 -0.63 -39.77
CA GLN A 1088 7.89 0.15 -40.59
C GLN A 1088 7.10 0.60 -41.81
N THR A 1089 6.60 1.84 -41.77
CA THR A 1089 6.23 2.57 -42.96
C THR A 1089 7.51 2.74 -43.74
N VAL A 1090 7.70 1.86 -44.72
CA VAL A 1090 8.74 1.99 -45.73
C VAL A 1090 8.49 3.33 -46.43
N VAL A 1091 9.26 4.33 -46.04
CA VAL A 1091 9.37 5.58 -46.79
C VAL A 1091 10.20 5.23 -48.02
N GLU A 1092 9.54 5.17 -49.17
CA GLU A 1092 10.21 5.05 -50.47
C GLU A 1092 11.11 6.28 -50.69
N THR A 1093 12.42 6.07 -50.56
CA THR A 1093 13.44 7.01 -51.06
C THR A 1093 13.38 7.09 -52.58
N PRO A 1094 13.42 8.30 -53.19
CA PRO A 1094 13.41 8.44 -54.64
C PRO A 1094 14.74 7.98 -55.26
N THR A 1095 14.62 7.25 -56.35
CA THR A 1095 15.66 6.61 -57.14
C THR A 1095 16.66 7.62 -57.75
N PRO A 1096 17.98 7.46 -57.57
CA PRO A 1096 18.97 8.12 -58.41
C PRO A 1096 19.14 7.37 -59.75
N ALA A 1097 19.27 8.14 -60.83
CA ALA A 1097 19.39 7.67 -62.20
C ALA A 1097 20.61 6.75 -62.45
N ALA A 1098 20.42 5.81 -63.37
CA ALA A 1098 21.40 4.81 -63.78
C ALA A 1098 22.55 5.39 -64.62
N ALA A 1099 23.76 4.84 -64.43
CA ALA A 1099 24.82 4.85 -65.43
C ALA A 1099 25.59 3.51 -65.46
N SER A 1100 25.40 2.81 -66.58
CA SER A 1100 26.24 1.82 -67.31
C SER A 1100 27.17 0.85 -66.58
N ALA A 1101 26.92 -0.44 -66.84
CA ALA A 1101 27.80 -1.60 -66.61
C ALA A 1101 29.00 -1.67 -67.58
N PRO A 1102 29.97 -2.57 -67.30
CA PRO A 1102 30.12 -3.69 -68.24
C PRO A 1102 30.26 -5.07 -67.60
N VAL A 1103 29.97 -6.05 -68.46
CA VAL A 1103 29.76 -7.49 -68.29
C VAL A 1103 31.08 -8.28 -68.46
N ALA A 1104 31.27 -9.38 -67.70
CA ALA A 1104 31.50 -10.76 -68.22
C ALA A 1104 32.16 -11.72 -67.19
N ALA A 1105 31.34 -12.63 -66.63
CA ALA A 1105 31.38 -14.11 -66.66
C ALA A 1105 32.73 -14.91 -66.72
N PRO A 1106 32.72 -16.26 -66.48
CA PRO A 1106 32.19 -17.04 -65.34
C PRO A 1106 33.05 -18.29 -64.94
N ARG A 1107 32.54 -19.07 -63.96
CA ARG A 1107 32.52 -20.56 -63.82
C ARG A 1107 33.43 -21.31 -62.80
N CYS A 1108 32.72 -22.02 -61.91
CA CYS A 1108 32.68 -23.49 -61.67
C CYS A 1108 33.41 -24.14 -60.46
N CYS A 1109 32.55 -24.65 -59.55
CA CYS A 1109 32.41 -26.04 -59.06
C CYS A 1109 33.51 -26.73 -58.22
N ARG A 1110 33.11 -27.26 -57.04
CA ARG A 1110 32.99 -28.71 -56.66
C ARG A 1110 32.97 -28.88 -55.11
N THR A 1111 31.88 -29.35 -54.47
CA THR A 1111 31.39 -30.72 -54.14
C THR A 1111 31.69 -31.22 -52.70
N CYS A 1112 30.60 -31.57 -51.98
CA CYS A 1112 30.34 -32.76 -51.13
C CYS A 1112 31.35 -33.22 -50.04
N SER A 1113 30.88 -33.45 -48.78
CA SER A 1113 30.33 -34.73 -48.29
C SER A 1113 30.30 -34.89 -46.74
N ALA A 1114 29.17 -35.43 -46.26
CA ALA A 1114 28.97 -36.52 -45.29
C ALA A 1114 29.28 -36.45 -43.75
N CYS A 1115 28.23 -36.90 -43.01
CA CYS A 1115 28.20 -37.70 -41.75
C CYS A 1115 28.52 -37.02 -40.40
N ARG A 1116 28.06 -37.49 -39.23
CA ARG A 1116 26.85 -38.15 -38.67
C ARG A 1116 27.24 -38.39 -37.18
N TRP A 1117 26.27 -38.35 -36.24
CA TRP A 1117 26.34 -38.78 -34.81
C TRP A 1117 27.16 -37.91 -33.86
N SER A 1118 26.94 -37.83 -32.55
CA SER A 1118 25.83 -38.06 -31.59
C SER A 1118 26.44 -37.79 -30.20
N CYS A 1119 25.63 -37.28 -29.28
CA CYS A 1119 25.74 -37.45 -27.82
C CYS A 1119 26.78 -36.67 -26.99
N CYS A 1120 26.21 -35.95 -26.01
CA CYS A 1120 26.46 -36.10 -24.57
C CYS A 1120 27.47 -35.20 -23.83
N TYR A 1121 26.92 -34.56 -22.79
CA TYR A 1121 27.48 -34.22 -21.47
C TYR A 1121 28.23 -32.87 -21.25
N TYR A 1122 27.63 -32.08 -20.35
CA TYR A 1122 28.22 -31.14 -19.36
C TYR A 1122 29.40 -31.78 -18.57
N PRO A 1123 30.17 -31.07 -17.69
CA PRO A 1123 30.04 -29.67 -17.23
C PRO A 1123 31.36 -28.84 -17.12
N ARG A 1124 31.23 -27.51 -17.02
CA ARG A 1124 31.66 -26.71 -15.86
C ARG A 1124 31.00 -25.35 -15.87
#